data_AF-A0A844D5L9-F1
#
_entry.id   AF-A0A844D5L9-F1
#
_cell.length_a   1.000
_cell.length_b   1.000
_cell.length_c   1.000
_cell.angle_alpha   90.00
_cell.angle_beta   90.00
_cell.angle_gamma   90.00
#
_symmetry.space_group_name_H-M   'P 1'
#
loop_
_entity.id
_entity.type
_entity.pdbx_description
1 polymer ?
#
loop_
_entity_poly.entity_id
_entity_poly.type
_entity_poly.pdbx_seq_one_letter_code
_entity_poly.pdbx_strand_id
1 'polypeptide(L)'
;MALTLALLAGLCGLQALALLRAPAAWLPAAITVNLAAGDSITLGQRELAAPQSDRNHLSLRHDANGWALRNLSAGKQVVLLRDGSEQRLGSMAMQGLQRFQIDGAVFNVGAADAHEVSFTRDGHAWRYDGAVLYRDGSQQANCPESRLASKALSAWNRIMPLALTIARPLSFGGNLYCDNRLGLAQVTPGAAQIARVNGRLQLSAGNPDGDRAAVLVTDRSGQADLRKQEAALTGVNAIMVGHTRFQLTTQDDQLTLQPSRHVKLFSDPELKLPEQVSWQWQQRTLWSGGHADAIWIGMALCLACVAVSAGARGLARSPWTARVADGGGLLAAAGMLAVGLIALIAQRAGYAPSAACSLLLGASALLVWLALPGRLTLATAAGAVLLAAGLLAQLELGLGAPESSWLRYYQKSAAMLAIGAGLGGLLRLWAQHQAARGAHLQQRTIEWLLALFAAVALAALAAQVLWGDETGVFDLQPVELAKLALTALTAHCLALRFNWHSGPQRLADHGARWLQLIAPALLFLALLSLALVQVDDFSPLILLLVWSTGMGLAYAVAAGNRVLAALLLAGALMAVAGVVYLRVFGTDDLIRWGFYADRFLVWLNPAEHPHTGQQLLLGARAIGDGGWLGADHWLGLRALGQSAGGVVQIPAVQDDFAASFFLNRHGLVGGLLLWAVQAAFLIGIVLTAVRAYRSGTAARNFRHAWVGRFRYFALCGGGAFVLAHFLLSWGTNLAIFPIMGQPMSFLSAGGSHLLFFLCPLLTFCAISAPSTEGV
;
A
#
# COMPACT_ATOMS: atom_id res chain seq x y z
N MET A 1 22.72 12.40 20.42
CA MET A 1 21.45 12.88 21.02
C MET A 1 21.18 14.32 20.63
N ALA A 2 22.00 15.29 21.05
CA ALA A 2 21.79 16.71 20.70
C ALA A 2 21.64 16.97 19.19
N LEU A 3 22.55 16.43 18.37
CA LEU A 3 22.44 16.54 16.90
C LEU A 3 21.13 15.94 16.35
N THR A 4 20.74 14.75 16.84
CA THR A 4 19.50 14.10 16.44
C THR A 4 18.28 14.95 16.80
N LEU A 5 18.24 15.49 18.03
CA LEU A 5 17.17 16.37 18.48
C LEU A 5 17.12 17.67 17.66
N ALA A 6 18.28 18.26 17.33
CA ALA A 6 18.36 19.45 16.48
C ALA A 6 17.82 19.19 15.07
N LEU A 7 18.18 18.06 14.46
CA LEU A 7 17.66 17.65 13.15
C LEU A 7 16.15 17.41 13.18
N LEU A 8 15.65 16.72 14.21
CA LEU A 8 14.21 16.48 14.37
C LEU A 8 13.45 17.79 14.61
N ALA A 9 13.97 18.68 15.46
CA ALA A 9 13.38 19.99 15.68
C ALA A 9 13.36 20.82 14.38
N GLY A 10 14.43 20.78 13.59
CA GLY A 10 14.49 21.41 12.27
C GLY A 10 13.44 20.86 11.30
N LEU A 11 13.34 19.53 11.17
CA LEU A 11 12.37 18.88 10.27
C LEU A 11 10.92 19.11 10.71
N CYS A 12 10.62 18.99 12.01
CA CYS A 12 9.29 19.32 12.54
C CYS A 12 8.98 20.82 12.40
N GLY A 13 9.99 21.69 12.55
CA GLY A 13 9.88 23.12 12.28
C GLY A 13 9.55 23.42 10.82
N LEU A 14 10.17 22.70 9.88
CA LEU A 14 9.82 22.79 8.45
C LEU A 14 8.40 22.32 8.18
N GLN A 15 7.94 21.25 8.83
CA GLN A 15 6.54 20.82 8.73
C GLN A 15 5.57 21.90 9.24
N ALA A 16 5.89 22.53 10.38
CA ALA A 16 5.07 23.61 10.93
C ALA A 16 5.08 24.84 10.02
N LEU A 17 6.24 25.19 9.46
CA LEU A 17 6.38 26.26 8.49
C LEU A 17 5.59 25.98 7.20
N ALA A 18 5.55 24.73 6.73
CA ALA A 18 4.73 24.33 5.59
C ALA A 18 3.24 24.55 5.86
N LEU A 19 2.75 24.21 7.06
CA LEU A 19 1.36 24.47 7.46
C LEU A 19 1.04 25.96 7.56
N LEU A 20 1.98 26.77 8.07
CA LEU A 20 1.82 28.22 8.19
C LEU A 20 1.84 28.93 6.83
N ARG A 21 2.62 28.43 5.88
CA ARG A 21 2.74 29.00 4.53
C ARG A 21 1.73 28.43 3.54
N ALA A 22 1.00 27.38 3.90
CA ALA A 22 0.00 26.77 3.04
C ALA A 22 -1.07 27.82 2.69
N PRO A 23 -1.32 28.10 1.40
CA PRO A 23 -2.35 29.05 1.02
C PRO A 23 -3.73 28.54 1.43
N ALA A 24 -4.68 29.48 1.54
CA ALA A 24 -6.08 29.11 1.68
C ALA A 24 -6.50 28.21 0.50
N ALA A 25 -7.22 27.14 0.82
CA ALA A 25 -7.76 26.23 -0.17
C ALA A 25 -9.24 26.05 0.13
N TRP A 26 -10.07 26.15 -0.89
CA TRP A 26 -11.52 26.12 -0.80
C TRP A 26 -12.08 24.89 -1.48
N LEU A 27 -13.16 24.36 -0.95
CA LEU A 27 -13.94 23.27 -1.53
C LEU A 27 -15.44 23.55 -1.33
N PRO A 28 -16.32 22.99 -2.16
CA PRO A 28 -17.75 23.04 -1.89
C PRO A 28 -18.08 22.16 -0.66
N ALA A 29 -18.67 22.77 0.37
CA ALA A 29 -19.28 22.08 1.50
C ALA A 29 -20.60 21.41 1.09
N ALA A 30 -21.35 22.10 0.23
CA ALA A 30 -22.58 21.62 -0.38
C ALA A 30 -22.68 22.18 -1.81
N ILE A 31 -23.21 21.37 -2.71
CA ILE A 31 -23.52 21.73 -4.10
C ILE A 31 -25.03 21.61 -4.24
N THR A 32 -25.69 22.72 -4.52
CA THR A 32 -27.14 22.79 -4.63
C THR A 32 -27.51 22.96 -6.10
N VAL A 33 -28.39 22.08 -6.58
CA VAL A 33 -28.91 22.07 -7.95
C VAL A 33 -30.40 22.39 -7.87
N ASN A 34 -30.82 23.48 -8.52
CA ASN A 34 -32.22 23.89 -8.61
C ASN A 34 -32.71 23.66 -10.04
N LEU A 35 -33.71 22.79 -10.23
CA LEU A 35 -34.31 22.50 -11.53
C LEU A 35 -35.83 22.56 -11.44
N ALA A 36 -36.46 23.29 -12.36
CA ALA A 36 -37.91 23.24 -12.50
C ALA A 36 -38.35 21.86 -13.03
N ALA A 37 -39.60 21.48 -12.76
CA ALA A 37 -40.15 20.25 -13.29
C ALA A 37 -40.16 20.24 -14.84
N GLY A 38 -39.60 19.19 -15.43
CA GLY A 38 -39.36 19.02 -16.87
C GLY A 38 -37.93 19.37 -17.31
N ASP A 39 -37.14 20.05 -16.47
CA ASP A 39 -35.80 20.49 -16.83
C ASP A 39 -34.72 19.43 -16.55
N SER A 40 -33.61 19.54 -17.28
CA SER A 40 -32.43 18.68 -17.08
C SER A 40 -31.13 19.47 -17.16
N ILE A 41 -30.11 18.98 -16.46
CA ILE A 41 -28.76 19.55 -16.47
C ILE A 41 -27.71 18.45 -16.54
N THR A 42 -26.64 18.71 -17.29
CA THR A 42 -25.45 17.86 -17.30
C THR A 42 -24.42 18.39 -16.33
N LEU A 43 -23.91 17.52 -15.45
CA LEU A 43 -22.87 17.82 -14.49
C LEU A 43 -21.64 16.94 -14.75
N GLY A 44 -20.45 17.49 -14.52
CA GLY A 44 -19.22 16.70 -14.59
C GLY A 44 -18.14 17.20 -13.64
N GLN A 45 -16.89 17.05 -14.09
CA GLN A 45 -15.69 17.31 -13.29
C GLN A 45 -15.68 18.69 -12.62
N ARG A 46 -16.18 19.71 -13.32
CA ARG A 46 -16.16 21.08 -12.86
C ARG A 46 -17.29 21.36 -11.86
N GLU A 47 -18.53 21.05 -12.21
CA GLU A 47 -19.73 21.39 -11.43
C GLU A 47 -19.85 20.55 -10.15
N LEU A 48 -19.30 19.32 -10.17
CA LEU A 48 -19.30 18.41 -9.03
C LEU A 48 -18.05 18.54 -8.16
N ALA A 49 -17.06 19.34 -8.55
CA ALA A 49 -15.72 19.36 -7.95
C ALA A 49 -15.10 17.95 -7.80
N ALA A 50 -15.42 17.03 -8.72
CA ALA A 50 -14.98 15.64 -8.67
C ALA A 50 -13.80 15.44 -9.63
N PRO A 51 -12.53 15.48 -9.18
CA PRO A 51 -11.37 15.54 -10.07
C PRO A 51 -11.21 14.29 -10.94
N GLN A 52 -11.73 13.15 -10.50
CA GLN A 52 -11.67 11.90 -11.25
C GLN A 52 -12.93 11.61 -12.09
N SER A 53 -13.91 12.50 -12.14
CA SER A 53 -15.04 12.35 -13.06
C SER A 53 -14.68 12.87 -14.45
N ASP A 54 -15.56 12.63 -15.42
CA ASP A 54 -15.39 13.11 -16.79
C ASP A 54 -15.93 14.53 -16.92
N ARG A 55 -15.54 15.26 -17.98
CA ARG A 55 -16.03 16.64 -18.21
C ARG A 55 -17.56 16.71 -18.21
N ASN A 56 -18.21 15.72 -18.80
CA ASN A 56 -19.64 15.46 -18.71
C ASN A 56 -19.80 14.05 -18.16
N HIS A 57 -20.26 13.91 -16.92
CA HIS A 57 -20.27 12.61 -16.25
C HIS A 57 -21.67 12.09 -15.99
N LEU A 58 -22.60 12.96 -15.57
CA LEU A 58 -23.98 12.57 -15.30
C LEU A 58 -24.96 13.64 -15.77
N SER A 59 -26.19 13.22 -16.04
CA SER A 59 -27.33 14.10 -16.28
C SER A 59 -28.30 13.95 -15.12
N LEU A 60 -28.78 15.08 -14.59
CA LEU A 60 -29.90 15.13 -13.67
C LEU A 60 -31.13 15.64 -14.41
N ARG A 61 -32.30 15.07 -14.11
CA ARG A 61 -33.59 15.55 -14.57
C ARG A 61 -34.54 15.65 -13.38
N HIS A 62 -35.36 16.68 -13.33
CA HIS A 62 -36.44 16.80 -12.36
C HIS A 62 -37.76 16.73 -13.11
N ASP A 63 -38.61 15.75 -12.82
CA ASP A 63 -39.94 15.60 -13.42
C ASP A 63 -41.02 15.66 -12.33
N ALA A 64 -42.31 15.61 -12.71
CA ALA A 64 -43.42 15.46 -11.76
C ALA A 64 -43.31 14.21 -10.86
N ASN A 65 -42.53 13.21 -11.29
CA ASN A 65 -42.27 11.97 -10.55
C ASN A 65 -41.03 12.06 -9.63
N GLY A 66 -40.40 13.24 -9.54
CA GLY A 66 -39.21 13.51 -8.74
C GLY A 66 -37.91 13.50 -9.55
N TRP A 67 -36.78 13.41 -8.83
CA TRP A 67 -35.44 13.49 -9.40
C TRP A 67 -34.99 12.18 -10.03
N ALA A 68 -34.34 12.27 -11.19
CA ALA A 68 -33.73 11.16 -11.90
C ALA A 68 -32.29 11.48 -12.28
N LEU A 69 -31.44 10.45 -12.31
CA LEU A 69 -30.03 10.51 -12.65
C LEU A 69 -29.69 9.52 -13.75
N ARG A 70 -28.90 9.98 -14.72
CA ARG A 70 -28.35 9.15 -15.79
C ARG A 70 -26.84 9.28 -15.85
N ASN A 71 -26.13 8.16 -16.02
CA ASN A 71 -24.70 8.15 -16.27
C ASN A 71 -24.42 8.49 -17.75
N LEU A 72 -23.52 9.45 -17.99
CA LEU A 72 -23.05 9.85 -19.33
C LEU A 72 -21.62 9.39 -19.62
N SER A 73 -20.87 9.06 -18.56
CA SER A 73 -19.48 8.65 -18.67
C SER A 73 -19.37 7.23 -19.26
N ALA A 74 -18.47 7.09 -20.24
CA ALA A 74 -18.27 5.84 -20.97
C ALA A 74 -17.43 4.83 -20.19
N GLY A 75 -16.46 5.31 -19.41
CA GLY A 75 -15.50 4.45 -18.71
C GLY A 75 -15.65 4.40 -17.19
N LYS A 76 -16.39 5.34 -16.60
CA LYS A 76 -16.56 5.44 -15.14
C LYS A 76 -18.05 5.37 -14.81
N GLN A 77 -18.43 4.36 -14.04
CA GLN A 77 -19.82 4.16 -13.61
C GLN A 77 -20.16 5.04 -12.41
N VAL A 78 -21.44 5.42 -12.32
CA VAL A 78 -22.02 6.06 -11.14
C VAL A 78 -22.63 4.97 -10.26
N VAL A 79 -22.36 5.03 -8.96
CA VAL A 79 -22.93 4.09 -7.97
C VAL A 79 -23.93 4.83 -7.09
N LEU A 80 -25.14 4.30 -6.98
CA LEU A 80 -26.20 4.80 -6.09
C LEU A 80 -26.20 3.94 -4.82
N LEU A 81 -26.34 4.57 -3.65
CA LEU A 81 -26.53 3.88 -2.38
C LEU A 81 -27.96 4.11 -1.88
N ARG A 82 -28.77 3.04 -1.88
CA ARG A 82 -30.18 3.01 -1.44
C ARG A 82 -30.34 1.99 -0.34
N ASP A 83 -30.76 2.42 0.85
CA ASP A 83 -31.04 1.54 2.00
C ASP A 83 -29.91 0.55 2.33
N GLY A 84 -28.65 0.97 2.16
CA GLY A 84 -27.46 0.14 2.37
C GLY A 84 -27.10 -0.81 1.23
N SER A 85 -27.88 -0.81 0.13
CA SER A 85 -27.57 -1.54 -1.11
C SER A 85 -26.87 -0.63 -2.13
N GLU A 86 -25.86 -1.17 -2.81
CA GLU A 86 -25.18 -0.50 -3.93
C GLU A 86 -25.83 -0.89 -5.25
N GLN A 87 -26.24 0.11 -6.03
CA GLN A 87 -26.70 -0.06 -7.40
C GLN A 87 -25.73 0.65 -8.35
N ARG A 88 -25.10 -0.08 -9.27
CA ARG A 88 -24.22 0.50 -10.28
C ARG A 88 -25.03 0.83 -11.53
N LEU A 89 -25.00 2.08 -11.97
CA LEU A 89 -25.65 2.47 -13.21
C LEU A 89 -24.91 1.87 -14.41
N GLY A 90 -25.67 1.38 -15.39
CA GLY A 90 -25.12 0.57 -16.48
C GLY A 90 -25.04 -0.91 -16.16
N SER A 91 -25.71 -1.37 -15.10
CA SER A 91 -25.80 -2.77 -14.72
C SER A 91 -27.22 -3.19 -14.33
N MET A 92 -27.51 -4.48 -14.50
CA MET A 92 -28.78 -5.09 -14.16
C MET A 92 -28.58 -6.54 -13.73
N ALA A 93 -29.39 -7.02 -12.78
CA ALA A 93 -29.37 -8.42 -12.37
C ALA A 93 -29.82 -9.33 -13.53
N MET A 94 -29.20 -10.50 -13.67
CA MET A 94 -29.60 -11.47 -14.69
C MET A 94 -30.98 -12.07 -14.42
N GLN A 95 -31.37 -12.16 -13.15
CA GLN A 95 -32.64 -12.71 -12.74
C GLN A 95 -33.81 -11.86 -13.29
N GLY A 96 -34.69 -12.50 -14.05
CA GLY A 96 -35.86 -11.86 -14.66
C GLY A 96 -35.63 -11.29 -16.07
N LEU A 97 -34.39 -11.29 -16.57
CA LEU A 97 -34.10 -10.97 -17.97
C LEU A 97 -34.60 -12.09 -18.89
N GLN A 98 -35.23 -11.71 -20.00
CA GLN A 98 -35.68 -12.63 -21.06
C GLN A 98 -34.69 -12.66 -22.23
N ARG A 99 -34.07 -11.51 -22.51
CA ARG A 99 -33.11 -11.34 -23.61
C ARG A 99 -32.12 -10.24 -23.28
N PHE A 100 -30.90 -10.37 -23.76
CA PHE A 100 -29.97 -9.26 -23.83
C PHE A 100 -29.28 -9.23 -25.19
N GLN A 101 -28.85 -8.07 -25.62
CA GLN A 101 -28.24 -7.84 -26.92
C GLN A 101 -27.02 -6.92 -26.73
N ILE A 102 -25.92 -7.30 -27.36
CA ILE A 102 -24.67 -6.55 -27.36
C ILE A 102 -24.39 -6.17 -28.81
N ASP A 103 -24.67 -4.92 -29.13
CA ASP A 103 -24.69 -4.39 -30.50
C ASP A 103 -25.54 -5.28 -31.43
N GLY A 104 -24.98 -5.88 -32.49
CA GLY A 104 -25.73 -6.79 -33.36
C GLY A 104 -26.00 -8.18 -32.78
N ALA A 105 -25.37 -8.58 -31.67
CA ALA A 105 -25.44 -9.94 -31.14
C ALA A 105 -26.57 -10.12 -30.11
N VAL A 106 -27.54 -10.97 -30.40
CA VAL A 106 -28.71 -11.24 -29.54
C VAL A 106 -28.56 -12.56 -28.77
N PHE A 107 -28.89 -12.53 -27.49
CA PHE A 107 -28.85 -13.68 -26.58
C PHE A 107 -30.21 -13.84 -25.88
N ASN A 108 -30.85 -15.00 -26.03
CA ASN A 108 -32.11 -15.29 -25.34
C ASN A 108 -31.81 -15.98 -24.02
N VAL A 109 -32.29 -15.44 -22.90
CA VAL A 109 -32.08 -16.01 -21.57
C VAL A 109 -33.11 -17.11 -21.34
N GLY A 110 -32.64 -18.33 -21.05
CA GLY A 110 -33.50 -19.48 -20.76
C GLY A 110 -33.91 -19.50 -19.28
N ALA A 111 -32.92 -19.50 -18.39
CA ALA A 111 -33.11 -19.45 -16.94
C ALA A 111 -31.97 -18.65 -16.29
N ALA A 112 -32.30 -17.85 -15.29
CA ALA A 112 -31.33 -17.06 -14.54
C ALA A 112 -31.74 -16.96 -13.07
N ASP A 113 -30.82 -17.25 -12.16
CA ASP A 113 -30.97 -17.03 -10.73
C ASP A 113 -29.79 -16.20 -10.18
N ALA A 114 -29.59 -16.20 -8.86
CA ALA A 114 -28.52 -15.44 -8.23
C ALA A 114 -27.11 -15.98 -8.54
N HIS A 115 -26.98 -17.23 -8.98
CA HIS A 115 -25.73 -17.98 -9.05
C HIS A 115 -25.42 -18.46 -10.47
N GLU A 116 -26.43 -18.78 -11.26
CA GLU A 116 -26.30 -19.31 -12.60
C GLU A 116 -27.20 -18.57 -13.61
N VAL A 117 -26.72 -18.50 -14.86
CA VAL A 117 -27.52 -18.06 -15.99
C VAL A 117 -27.29 -18.94 -17.21
N SER A 118 -28.37 -19.27 -17.90
CA SER A 118 -28.37 -19.99 -19.17
C SER A 118 -28.95 -19.12 -20.28
N PHE A 119 -28.32 -19.11 -21.44
CA PHE A 119 -28.74 -18.31 -22.58
C PHE A 119 -28.38 -18.98 -23.91
N THR A 120 -29.13 -18.70 -24.97
CA THR A 120 -28.92 -19.29 -26.30
C THR A 120 -28.54 -18.25 -27.33
N ARG A 121 -27.65 -18.63 -28.25
CA ARG A 121 -27.26 -17.84 -29.41
C ARG A 121 -26.67 -18.72 -30.51
N ASP A 122 -26.99 -18.40 -31.76
CA ASP A 122 -26.43 -19.04 -32.96
C ASP A 122 -26.54 -20.59 -32.91
N GLY A 123 -27.65 -21.10 -32.35
CA GLY A 123 -27.91 -22.54 -32.19
C GLY A 123 -27.20 -23.22 -31.00
N HIS A 124 -26.38 -22.50 -30.24
CA HIS A 124 -25.67 -23.03 -29.07
C HIS A 124 -26.33 -22.62 -27.75
N ALA A 125 -26.37 -23.55 -26.80
CA ALA A 125 -26.81 -23.33 -25.43
C ALA A 125 -25.61 -23.01 -24.53
N TRP A 126 -25.62 -21.84 -23.90
CA TRP A 126 -24.59 -21.39 -22.99
C TRP A 126 -25.10 -21.43 -21.56
N ARG A 127 -24.21 -21.76 -20.62
CA ARG A 127 -24.49 -21.74 -19.19
C ARG A 127 -23.29 -21.15 -18.46
N TYR A 128 -23.53 -20.24 -17.53
CA TYR A 128 -22.50 -19.56 -16.75
C TYR A 128 -22.89 -19.52 -15.27
N ASP A 129 -22.01 -20.01 -14.41
CA ASP A 129 -22.28 -20.25 -12.98
C ASP A 129 -21.60 -19.25 -12.03
N GLY A 130 -21.16 -18.10 -12.57
CA GLY A 130 -20.39 -17.09 -11.84
C GLY A 130 -18.87 -17.33 -11.82
N ALA A 131 -18.41 -18.48 -12.29
CA ALA A 131 -16.99 -18.85 -12.31
C ALA A 131 -16.55 -19.50 -13.63
N VAL A 132 -17.43 -20.21 -14.32
CA VAL A 132 -17.14 -21.07 -15.47
C VAL A 132 -18.22 -20.94 -16.53
N LEU A 133 -17.81 -20.84 -17.80
CA LEU A 133 -18.68 -20.87 -18.97
C LEU A 133 -18.73 -22.27 -19.60
N TYR A 134 -19.95 -22.73 -19.89
CA TYR A 134 -20.25 -23.97 -20.59
C TYR A 134 -20.97 -23.65 -21.92
N ARG A 135 -20.67 -24.44 -22.95
CA ARG A 135 -21.34 -24.45 -24.25
C ARG A 135 -21.82 -25.86 -24.52
N ASP A 136 -23.11 -26.03 -24.78
CA ASP A 136 -23.77 -27.30 -25.06
C ASP A 136 -23.41 -28.39 -24.02
N GLY A 137 -23.39 -27.98 -22.74
CA GLY A 137 -23.06 -28.85 -21.60
C GLY A 137 -21.56 -29.06 -21.35
N SER A 138 -20.68 -28.62 -22.25
CA SER A 138 -19.23 -28.77 -22.12
C SER A 138 -18.55 -27.47 -21.70
N GLN A 139 -17.65 -27.53 -20.72
CA GLN A 139 -16.86 -26.37 -20.30
C GLN A 139 -15.98 -25.86 -21.44
N GLN A 140 -15.87 -24.54 -21.60
CA GLN A 140 -14.97 -23.94 -22.59
C GLN A 140 -13.50 -24.25 -22.29
N ALA A 141 -12.72 -24.47 -23.36
CA ALA A 141 -11.29 -24.69 -23.25
C ALA A 141 -10.57 -23.40 -22.80
N ASN A 142 -9.46 -23.55 -22.10
CA ASN A 142 -8.61 -22.44 -21.71
C ASN A 142 -8.13 -21.66 -22.95
N CYS A 143 -7.98 -20.34 -22.84
CA CYS A 143 -7.42 -19.55 -23.93
C CYS A 143 -5.99 -20.01 -24.29
N PRO A 144 -5.58 -20.00 -25.57
CA PRO A 144 -4.28 -20.52 -26.01
C PRO A 144 -3.09 -19.90 -25.24
N GLU A 145 -3.15 -18.59 -25.01
CA GLU A 145 -2.13 -17.81 -24.29
C GLU A 145 -2.39 -17.69 -22.78
N SER A 146 -3.31 -18.49 -22.22
CA SER A 146 -3.64 -18.38 -20.81
C SER A 146 -2.47 -18.86 -19.94
N ARG A 147 -2.10 -18.02 -18.96
CA ARG A 147 -1.01 -18.30 -18.01
C ARG A 147 -1.32 -19.56 -17.20
N LEU A 148 -0.29 -20.26 -16.70
CA LEU A 148 -0.45 -21.46 -15.87
C LEU A 148 -1.40 -21.26 -14.67
N ALA A 149 -1.35 -20.08 -14.03
CA ALA A 149 -2.27 -19.74 -12.93
C ALA A 149 -3.74 -19.75 -13.37
N SER A 150 -4.07 -19.14 -14.51
CA SER A 150 -5.44 -19.16 -15.06
C SER A 150 -5.89 -20.57 -15.46
N LYS A 151 -4.97 -21.41 -15.96
CA LYS A 151 -5.24 -22.82 -16.27
C LYS A 151 -5.51 -23.62 -14.99
N ALA A 152 -4.73 -23.41 -13.93
CA ALA A 152 -4.90 -24.05 -12.64
C ALA A 152 -6.20 -23.60 -11.95
N LEU A 153 -6.53 -22.32 -12.02
CA LEU A 153 -7.78 -21.77 -11.50
C LEU A 153 -9.00 -22.34 -12.24
N SER A 154 -8.91 -22.45 -13.56
CA SER A 154 -9.94 -23.10 -14.39
C SER A 154 -10.10 -24.59 -14.03
N ALA A 155 -9.00 -25.28 -13.73
CA ALA A 155 -9.03 -26.66 -13.23
C ALA A 155 -9.59 -26.77 -11.81
N TRP A 156 -9.30 -25.82 -10.92
CA TRP A 156 -9.86 -25.74 -9.57
C TRP A 156 -11.39 -25.56 -9.64
N ASN A 157 -11.84 -24.56 -10.38
CA ASN A 157 -13.27 -24.29 -10.58
C ASN A 157 -14.00 -25.46 -11.27
N ARG A 158 -13.29 -26.29 -12.04
CA ARG A 158 -13.84 -27.51 -12.63
C ARG A 158 -14.11 -28.61 -11.58
N ILE A 159 -13.29 -28.70 -10.55
CA ILE A 159 -13.34 -29.80 -9.57
C ILE A 159 -14.18 -29.42 -8.35
N MET A 160 -14.16 -28.14 -7.95
CA MET A 160 -14.77 -27.70 -6.70
C MET A 160 -16.28 -27.49 -6.80
N PRO A 161 -17.03 -27.76 -5.72
CA PRO A 161 -18.44 -27.40 -5.64
C PRO A 161 -18.60 -25.87 -5.69
N LEU A 162 -19.76 -25.41 -6.17
CA LEU A 162 -20.05 -23.98 -6.45
C LEU A 162 -19.73 -23.02 -5.28
N ALA A 163 -19.85 -23.48 -4.02
CA ALA A 163 -19.51 -22.68 -2.84
C ALA A 163 -18.00 -22.37 -2.70
N LEU A 164 -17.15 -23.17 -3.34
CA LEU A 164 -15.68 -23.09 -3.30
C LEU A 164 -15.08 -22.64 -4.65
N THR A 165 -15.92 -22.33 -5.64
CA THR A 165 -15.46 -21.78 -6.92
C THR A 165 -15.07 -20.31 -6.75
N ILE A 166 -14.00 -19.93 -7.43
CA ILE A 166 -13.47 -18.57 -7.44
C ILE A 166 -14.17 -17.82 -8.57
N ALA A 167 -14.82 -16.69 -8.23
CA ALA A 167 -15.57 -15.89 -9.18
C ALA A 167 -14.68 -15.38 -10.31
N ARG A 168 -15.17 -15.48 -11.54
CA ARG A 168 -14.46 -14.98 -12.73
C ARG A 168 -15.46 -14.39 -13.70
N PRO A 169 -15.36 -13.11 -14.06
CA PRO A 169 -16.34 -12.46 -14.92
C PRO A 169 -16.37 -13.13 -16.30
N LEU A 170 -17.57 -13.28 -16.84
CA LEU A 170 -17.81 -13.61 -18.25
C LEU A 170 -17.74 -12.33 -19.08
N SER A 171 -16.76 -12.24 -19.96
CA SER A 171 -16.52 -11.08 -20.81
C SER A 171 -17.00 -11.31 -22.24
N PHE A 172 -17.65 -10.32 -22.82
CA PHE A 172 -18.11 -10.32 -24.22
C PHE A 172 -17.27 -9.35 -25.06
N GLY A 173 -16.94 -9.73 -26.30
CA GLY A 173 -16.14 -8.90 -27.21
C GLY A 173 -14.89 -9.59 -27.75
N GLY A 174 -14.34 -9.07 -28.84
CA GLY A 174 -13.13 -9.59 -29.50
C GLY A 174 -13.39 -10.83 -30.36
N ASN A 175 -12.34 -11.49 -30.84
CA ASN A 175 -12.47 -12.60 -31.80
C ASN A 175 -12.35 -14.01 -31.19
N LEU A 176 -12.20 -14.12 -29.87
CA LEU A 176 -11.81 -15.37 -29.21
C LEU A 176 -12.96 -15.95 -28.37
N TYR A 177 -13.20 -17.25 -28.56
CA TYR A 177 -14.08 -18.07 -27.70
C TYR A 177 -13.24 -19.01 -26.87
N CYS A 178 -13.01 -18.65 -25.61
CA CYS A 178 -12.22 -19.48 -24.72
C CYS A 178 -12.49 -19.09 -23.27
N ASP A 179 -12.44 -20.06 -22.38
CA ASP A 179 -12.58 -19.87 -20.94
C ASP A 179 -13.86 -19.05 -20.64
N ASN A 180 -13.76 -17.91 -19.94
CA ASN A 180 -14.88 -16.99 -19.71
C ASN A 180 -14.92 -15.80 -20.69
N ARG A 181 -14.49 -16.00 -21.94
CA ARG A 181 -14.53 -14.99 -23.01
C ARG A 181 -15.38 -15.48 -24.16
N LEU A 182 -16.39 -14.68 -24.52
CA LEU A 182 -17.27 -14.94 -25.65
C LEU A 182 -17.00 -13.90 -26.74
N GLY A 183 -16.41 -14.36 -27.84
CA GLY A 183 -16.03 -13.53 -28.98
C GLY A 183 -17.23 -12.91 -29.69
N LEU A 184 -17.10 -11.65 -30.06
CA LEU A 184 -18.00 -10.85 -30.89
C LEU A 184 -17.15 -10.05 -31.88
N ALA A 185 -17.09 -10.49 -33.14
CA ALA A 185 -16.09 -9.99 -34.09
C ALA A 185 -16.12 -8.48 -34.38
N GLN A 186 -17.27 -7.83 -34.18
CA GLN A 186 -17.47 -6.39 -34.39
C GLN A 186 -17.56 -5.59 -33.08
N VAL A 187 -17.31 -6.22 -31.94
CA VAL A 187 -17.43 -5.59 -30.63
C VAL A 187 -16.09 -5.67 -29.92
N THR A 188 -15.64 -4.53 -29.38
CA THR A 188 -14.40 -4.43 -28.62
C THR A 188 -14.36 -5.42 -27.45
N PRO A 189 -13.22 -6.05 -27.15
CA PRO A 189 -13.08 -6.93 -25.98
C PRO A 189 -13.56 -6.26 -24.69
N GLY A 190 -14.41 -6.93 -23.92
CA GLY A 190 -14.89 -6.43 -22.63
C GLY A 190 -16.02 -5.40 -22.71
N ALA A 191 -16.68 -5.24 -23.87
CA ALA A 191 -17.77 -4.29 -24.06
C ALA A 191 -19.00 -4.54 -23.17
N ALA A 192 -19.21 -5.79 -22.75
CA ALA A 192 -20.18 -6.17 -21.73
C ALA A 192 -19.61 -7.31 -20.87
N GLN A 193 -20.05 -7.41 -19.63
CA GLN A 193 -19.59 -8.43 -18.70
C GLN A 193 -20.72 -8.93 -17.80
N ILE A 194 -20.78 -10.24 -17.55
CA ILE A 194 -21.60 -10.83 -16.48
C ILE A 194 -20.66 -11.23 -15.35
N ALA A 195 -20.91 -10.74 -14.14
CA ALA A 195 -20.08 -11.01 -12.98
C ALA A 195 -20.93 -11.24 -11.72
N ARG A 196 -20.36 -11.97 -10.76
CA ARG A 196 -20.95 -12.13 -9.42
C ARG A 196 -20.63 -10.89 -8.59
N VAL A 197 -21.65 -10.08 -8.30
CA VAL A 197 -21.57 -8.86 -7.48
C VAL A 197 -22.56 -8.98 -6.33
N ASN A 198 -22.09 -8.86 -5.09
CA ASN A 198 -22.90 -9.00 -3.87
C ASN A 198 -23.74 -10.31 -3.83
N GLY A 199 -23.15 -11.42 -4.28
CA GLY A 199 -23.79 -12.74 -4.29
C GLY A 199 -24.84 -12.94 -5.40
N ARG A 200 -24.94 -12.03 -6.37
CA ARG A 200 -25.86 -12.14 -7.51
C ARG A 200 -25.13 -11.97 -8.85
N LEU A 201 -25.59 -12.64 -9.90
CA LEU A 201 -25.12 -12.40 -11.25
C LEU A 201 -25.71 -11.10 -11.81
N GLN A 202 -24.83 -10.20 -12.25
CA GLN A 202 -25.21 -8.93 -12.87
C GLN A 202 -24.55 -8.79 -14.24
N LEU A 203 -25.36 -8.43 -15.25
CA LEU A 203 -24.88 -7.94 -16.54
C LEU A 203 -24.54 -6.47 -16.41
N SER A 204 -23.37 -6.08 -16.89
CA SER A 204 -22.93 -4.70 -16.95
C SER A 204 -22.47 -4.35 -18.35
N ALA A 205 -22.77 -3.11 -18.77
CA ALA A 205 -22.08 -2.50 -19.88
C ALA A 205 -20.62 -2.27 -19.45
N GLY A 206 -19.70 -2.99 -20.07
CA GLY A 206 -18.27 -2.90 -19.77
C GLY A 206 -17.65 -1.65 -20.41
N ASN A 207 -16.42 -1.37 -20.01
CA ASN A 207 -15.63 -0.24 -20.50
C ASN A 207 -14.65 -0.72 -21.57
N PRO A 208 -14.88 -0.43 -22.86
CA PRO A 208 -13.85 -0.54 -23.87
C PRO A 208 -13.08 0.77 -24.01
N ASP A 209 -11.77 0.69 -24.19
CA ASP A 209 -10.93 1.75 -24.76
C ASP A 209 -11.27 2.04 -26.25
N GLY A 210 -12.55 1.91 -26.65
CA GLY A 210 -13.00 1.93 -28.04
C GLY A 210 -14.51 2.13 -28.22
N ASP A 211 -15.00 1.81 -29.42
CA ASP A 211 -16.37 2.15 -29.86
C ASP A 211 -17.49 1.56 -29.00
N ARG A 212 -18.55 2.36 -28.85
CA ARG A 212 -19.61 2.13 -27.88
C ARG A 212 -20.60 1.06 -28.35
N ALA A 213 -20.34 -0.21 -28.04
CA ALA A 213 -21.36 -1.24 -28.23
C ALA A 213 -22.59 -0.98 -27.35
N ALA A 214 -23.79 -0.91 -27.93
CA ALA A 214 -25.03 -0.81 -27.19
C ALA A 214 -25.29 -2.10 -26.41
N VAL A 215 -25.76 -2.01 -25.16
CA VAL A 215 -26.13 -3.18 -24.36
C VAL A 215 -27.60 -3.07 -24.01
N LEU A 216 -28.44 -3.71 -24.83
CA LEU A 216 -29.88 -3.71 -24.68
C LEU A 216 -30.30 -4.92 -23.84
N VAL A 217 -31.18 -4.71 -22.87
CA VAL A 217 -31.79 -5.77 -22.06
C VAL A 217 -33.28 -5.75 -22.27
N THR A 218 -33.92 -6.91 -22.25
CA THR A 218 -35.37 -7.05 -22.32
C THR A 218 -35.83 -7.88 -21.14
N ASP A 219 -36.71 -7.29 -20.33
CA ASP A 219 -37.37 -7.92 -19.21
C ASP A 219 -38.90 -7.82 -19.37
N ARG A 220 -39.66 -8.09 -18.31
CA ARG A 220 -41.13 -8.00 -18.34
C ARG A 220 -41.66 -6.56 -18.49
N SER A 221 -40.85 -5.56 -18.18
CA SER A 221 -41.20 -4.14 -18.25
C SER A 221 -40.92 -3.50 -19.61
N GLY A 222 -40.06 -4.13 -20.43
CA GLY A 222 -39.79 -3.72 -21.80
C GLY A 222 -38.31 -3.90 -22.18
N GLN A 223 -37.90 -3.20 -23.24
CA GLN A 223 -36.50 -3.13 -23.66
C GLN A 223 -35.85 -1.85 -23.12
N ALA A 224 -34.68 -1.97 -22.51
CA ALA A 224 -33.89 -0.85 -21.99
C ALA A 224 -32.44 -0.93 -22.46
N ASP A 225 -31.81 0.22 -22.70
CA ASP A 225 -30.38 0.32 -22.97
C ASP A 225 -29.65 0.58 -21.65
N LEU A 226 -28.83 -0.37 -21.19
CA LEU A 226 -28.09 -0.24 -19.94
C LEU A 226 -27.20 1.00 -19.93
N ARG A 227 -26.62 1.39 -21.07
CA ARG A 227 -25.75 2.58 -21.15
C ARG A 227 -26.53 3.89 -21.08
N LYS A 228 -27.83 3.85 -21.34
CA LYS A 228 -28.73 5.00 -21.24
C LYS A 228 -29.66 4.90 -20.03
N GLN A 229 -29.38 3.98 -19.11
CA GLN A 229 -30.17 3.75 -17.93
C GLN A 229 -30.27 5.02 -17.10
N GLU A 230 -31.51 5.36 -16.78
CA GLU A 230 -31.88 6.43 -15.87
C GLU A 230 -32.45 5.80 -14.59
N ALA A 231 -32.11 6.36 -13.44
CA ALA A 231 -32.56 5.87 -12.15
C ALA A 231 -33.14 7.02 -11.32
N ALA A 232 -34.32 6.78 -10.74
CA ALA A 232 -34.93 7.68 -9.78
C ALA A 232 -34.05 7.80 -8.52
N LEU A 233 -33.92 9.02 -7.97
CA LEU A 233 -33.17 9.30 -6.75
C LEU A 233 -33.98 9.10 -5.47
N THR A 234 -35.26 8.74 -5.58
CA THR A 234 -36.11 8.40 -4.42
C THR A 234 -35.47 7.29 -3.58
N GLY A 235 -35.30 7.53 -2.28
CA GLY A 235 -34.65 6.60 -1.34
C GLY A 235 -33.12 6.46 -1.50
N VAL A 236 -32.48 7.26 -2.36
CA VAL A 236 -31.01 7.25 -2.52
C VAL A 236 -30.39 8.23 -1.54
N ASN A 237 -29.54 7.74 -0.64
CA ASN A 237 -28.91 8.56 0.41
C ASN A 237 -27.54 9.10 0.00
N ALA A 238 -26.87 8.42 -0.93
CA ALA A 238 -25.57 8.86 -1.45
C ALA A 238 -25.32 8.36 -2.87
N ILE A 239 -24.46 9.08 -3.60
CA ILE A 239 -23.92 8.67 -4.89
C ILE A 239 -22.39 8.69 -4.87
N MET A 240 -21.77 7.84 -5.68
CA MET A 240 -20.35 7.90 -5.97
C MET A 240 -20.15 8.19 -7.45
N VAL A 241 -19.36 9.23 -7.74
CA VAL A 241 -19.05 9.74 -9.07
C VAL A 241 -17.54 9.81 -9.19
N GLY A 242 -16.94 8.97 -10.04
CA GLY A 242 -15.51 8.69 -9.95
C GLY A 242 -15.19 8.14 -8.55
N HIS A 243 -14.31 8.81 -7.81
CA HIS A 243 -14.00 8.45 -6.40
C HIS A 243 -14.66 9.38 -5.37
N THR A 244 -15.37 10.40 -5.83
CA THR A 244 -16.03 11.40 -4.98
C THR A 244 -17.38 10.86 -4.52
N ARG A 245 -17.60 10.78 -3.21
CA ARG A 245 -18.88 10.36 -2.62
C ARG A 245 -19.67 11.60 -2.19
N PHE A 246 -20.90 11.72 -2.67
CA PHE A 246 -21.85 12.77 -2.32
C PHE A 246 -22.99 12.18 -1.49
N GLN A 247 -23.31 12.80 -0.36
CA GLN A 247 -24.57 12.56 0.33
C GLN A 247 -25.66 13.40 -0.35
N LEU A 248 -26.84 12.82 -0.50
CA LEU A 248 -27.96 13.43 -1.21
C LEU A 248 -29.02 13.91 -0.21
N THR A 249 -29.58 15.07 -0.49
CA THR A 249 -30.79 15.56 0.18
C THR A 249 -31.67 16.23 -0.86
N THR A 250 -32.89 15.74 -1.02
CA THR A 250 -33.88 16.25 -1.97
C THR A 250 -34.93 17.08 -1.23
N GLN A 251 -35.25 18.26 -1.74
CA GLN A 251 -36.34 19.13 -1.28
C GLN A 251 -37.04 19.69 -2.52
N ASP A 252 -38.17 19.12 -2.93
CA ASP A 252 -38.94 19.51 -4.13
C ASP A 252 -38.03 19.78 -5.36
N ASP A 253 -37.97 21.03 -5.82
CA ASP A 253 -37.18 21.49 -6.98
C ASP A 253 -35.67 21.65 -6.69
N GLN A 254 -35.20 21.27 -5.51
CA GLN A 254 -33.83 21.41 -5.06
C GLN A 254 -33.19 20.07 -4.68
N LEU A 255 -32.02 19.80 -5.26
CA LEU A 255 -31.14 18.69 -4.90
C LEU A 255 -29.84 19.21 -4.29
N THR A 256 -29.55 18.82 -3.05
CA THR A 256 -28.28 19.13 -2.38
C THR A 256 -27.36 17.90 -2.38
N LEU A 257 -26.12 18.11 -2.84
CA LEU A 257 -25.04 17.15 -2.90
C LEU A 257 -23.94 17.60 -1.92
N GLN A 258 -23.70 16.82 -0.86
CA GLN A 258 -22.63 17.10 0.10
C GLN A 258 -21.42 16.19 -0.18
N PRO A 259 -20.33 16.71 -0.77
CA PRO A 259 -19.15 15.90 -1.04
C PRO A 259 -18.38 15.58 0.24
N SER A 260 -17.90 14.34 0.36
CA SER A 260 -17.23 13.85 1.57
C SER A 260 -15.72 13.63 1.42
N ARG A 261 -15.27 13.15 0.25
CA ARG A 261 -13.87 12.80 -0.02
C ARG A 261 -13.56 12.90 -1.50
N HIS A 262 -12.27 13.00 -1.82
CA HIS A 262 -11.78 13.16 -3.20
C HIS A 262 -12.40 14.39 -3.88
N VAL A 263 -12.28 15.55 -3.24
CA VAL A 263 -12.88 16.81 -3.71
C VAL A 263 -11.78 17.72 -4.22
N LYS A 264 -12.02 18.34 -5.37
CA LYS A 264 -11.10 19.33 -5.95
C LYS A 264 -10.99 20.55 -5.05
N LEU A 265 -9.77 21.04 -4.90
CA LEU A 265 -9.44 22.25 -4.15
C LEU A 265 -9.25 23.44 -5.10
N PHE A 266 -9.68 24.62 -4.64
CA PHE A 266 -9.62 25.88 -5.36
C PHE A 266 -8.84 26.92 -4.54
N SER A 267 -8.12 27.83 -5.22
CA SER A 267 -7.40 28.92 -4.56
C SER A 267 -8.36 29.96 -3.97
N ASP A 268 -9.48 30.18 -4.65
CA ASP A 268 -10.46 31.22 -4.34
C ASP A 268 -11.87 30.62 -4.35
N PRO A 269 -12.79 31.12 -3.52
CA PRO A 269 -14.17 30.66 -3.45
C PRO A 269 -15.04 31.25 -4.58
N GLU A 270 -14.49 31.31 -5.79
CA GLU A 270 -15.16 31.86 -6.96
C GLU A 270 -15.01 30.89 -8.13
N LEU A 271 -16.15 30.49 -8.68
CA LEU A 271 -16.21 29.65 -9.87
C LEU A 271 -17.45 30.01 -10.66
N LYS A 272 -17.28 30.32 -11.95
CA LYS A 272 -18.42 30.49 -12.86
C LYS A 272 -19.11 29.13 -13.04
N LEU A 273 -20.33 29.02 -12.54
CA LEU A 273 -21.20 27.84 -12.61
C LEU A 273 -22.44 28.15 -13.45
N PRO A 274 -23.15 27.13 -13.95
CA PRO A 274 -24.50 27.30 -14.51
C PRO A 274 -25.44 27.92 -13.48
N GLU A 275 -26.46 28.68 -13.91
CA GLU A 275 -27.40 29.37 -13.01
C GLU A 275 -28.18 28.40 -12.10
N GLN A 276 -28.36 27.17 -12.55
CA GLN A 276 -29.01 26.09 -11.81
C GLN A 276 -28.15 25.51 -10.69
N VAL A 277 -26.83 25.79 -10.66
CA VAL A 277 -25.88 25.17 -9.74
C VAL A 277 -25.23 26.23 -8.86
N SER A 278 -25.37 26.09 -7.55
CA SER A 278 -24.73 26.95 -6.57
C SER A 278 -23.90 26.15 -5.58
N TRP A 279 -22.77 26.72 -5.15
CA TRP A 279 -21.89 26.10 -4.17
C TRP A 279 -21.91 26.89 -2.86
N GLN A 280 -21.99 26.16 -1.75
CA GLN A 280 -21.63 26.69 -0.45
C GLN A 280 -20.15 26.40 -0.23
N TRP A 281 -19.33 27.44 -0.21
CA TRP A 281 -17.88 27.28 -0.05
C TRP A 281 -17.49 27.04 1.40
N GLN A 282 -16.49 26.18 1.59
CA GLN A 282 -15.81 25.98 2.86
C GLN A 282 -14.31 26.00 2.65
N GLN A 283 -13.62 26.73 3.54
CA GLN A 283 -12.17 26.70 3.58
C GLN A 283 -11.69 25.40 4.24
N ARG A 284 -10.70 24.75 3.62
CA ARG A 284 -10.00 23.58 4.18
C ARG A 284 -9.33 23.95 5.50
N THR A 285 -9.71 23.28 6.58
CA THR A 285 -9.11 23.50 7.90
C THR A 285 -7.84 22.66 8.08
N LEU A 286 -6.70 23.31 8.31
CA LEU A 286 -5.41 22.63 8.57
C LEU A 286 -5.11 22.48 10.07
N TRP A 287 -5.68 23.37 10.89
CA TRP A 287 -5.37 23.53 12.31
C TRP A 287 -6.41 22.85 13.20
N SER A 288 -7.70 23.09 12.92
CA SER A 288 -8.84 22.52 13.64
C SER A 288 -9.45 21.34 12.89
N GLY A 289 -9.99 20.37 13.66
CA GLY A 289 -10.72 19.22 13.13
C GLY A 289 -11.62 18.60 14.21
N GLY A 290 -12.72 17.98 13.79
CA GLY A 290 -13.62 17.29 14.72
C GLY A 290 -12.91 16.13 15.42
N HIS A 291 -13.17 15.94 16.72
CA HIS A 291 -12.53 14.94 17.60
C HIS A 291 -11.05 15.19 17.94
N ALA A 292 -10.51 16.38 17.63
CA ALA A 292 -9.12 16.69 17.95
C ALA A 292 -8.85 16.70 19.46
N ASP A 293 -9.83 17.06 20.30
CA ASP A 293 -9.64 17.25 21.75
C ASP A 293 -9.14 15.99 22.46
N ALA A 294 -9.69 14.81 22.14
CA ALA A 294 -9.24 13.56 22.73
C ALA A 294 -7.79 13.23 22.34
N ILE A 295 -7.41 13.51 21.10
CA ILE A 295 -6.05 13.30 20.60
C ILE A 295 -5.08 14.29 21.26
N TRP A 296 -5.45 15.57 21.37
CA TRP A 296 -4.69 16.61 22.06
C TRP A 296 -4.43 16.29 23.52
N ILE A 297 -5.48 15.95 24.26
CA ILE A 297 -5.40 15.57 25.68
C ILE A 297 -4.52 14.33 25.83
N GLY A 298 -4.73 13.30 24.99
CA GLY A 298 -3.93 12.09 24.99
C GLY A 298 -2.43 12.35 24.75
N MET A 299 -2.09 13.21 23.77
CA MET A 299 -0.71 13.59 23.50
C MET A 299 -0.09 14.36 24.68
N ALA A 300 -0.82 15.32 25.26
CA ALA A 300 -0.34 16.09 26.41
C ALA A 300 -0.03 15.18 27.61
N LEU A 301 -0.91 14.22 27.90
CA LEU A 301 -0.70 13.22 28.94
C LEU A 301 0.53 12.33 28.65
N CYS A 302 0.71 11.90 27.39
CA CYS A 302 1.89 11.12 27.00
C CYS A 302 3.19 11.90 27.21
N LEU A 303 3.23 13.17 26.78
CA LEU A 303 4.40 14.02 26.96
C LEU A 303 4.70 14.32 28.44
N ALA A 304 3.65 14.53 29.26
CA ALA A 304 3.80 14.66 30.70
C ALA A 304 4.41 13.38 31.33
N CYS A 305 3.92 12.20 30.93
CA CYS A 305 4.48 10.92 31.38
C CYS A 305 5.94 10.72 30.93
N VAL A 306 6.30 11.16 29.73
CA VAL A 306 7.69 11.17 29.24
C VAL A 306 8.56 12.10 30.09
N ALA A 307 8.09 13.32 30.38
CA ALA A 307 8.84 14.27 31.20
C ALA A 307 9.07 13.73 32.62
N VAL A 308 8.04 13.14 33.23
CA VAL A 308 8.16 12.44 34.53
C VAL A 308 9.14 11.29 34.44
N SER A 309 9.07 10.47 33.39
CA SER A 309 9.99 9.35 33.17
C SER A 309 11.44 9.81 33.05
N ALA A 310 11.71 10.82 32.22
CA ALA A 310 13.04 11.37 32.00
C ALA A 310 13.59 12.06 33.26
N GLY A 311 12.78 12.85 33.97
CA GLY A 311 13.15 13.49 35.24
C GLY A 311 13.48 12.47 36.33
N ALA A 312 12.64 11.44 36.47
CA ALA A 312 12.86 10.36 37.43
C ALA A 312 14.14 9.55 37.12
N ARG A 313 14.49 9.34 35.84
CA ARG A 313 15.77 8.72 35.45
C ARG A 313 16.97 9.61 35.76
N GLY A 314 16.87 10.91 35.53
CA GLY A 314 17.93 11.87 35.87
C GLY A 314 18.21 11.94 37.38
N LEU A 315 17.21 11.65 38.21
CA LEU A 315 17.28 11.63 39.66
C LEU A 315 17.43 10.23 40.26
N ALA A 316 17.64 9.19 39.45
CA ALA A 316 17.57 7.78 39.84
C ALA A 316 18.69 7.39 40.82
N ARG A 317 18.48 7.71 42.10
CA ARG A 317 19.33 7.31 43.23
C ARG A 317 18.65 6.26 44.12
N SER A 318 17.38 5.97 43.88
CA SER A 318 16.54 5.08 44.70
C SER A 318 15.73 4.09 43.85
N PRO A 319 15.43 2.88 44.36
CA PRO A 319 14.51 1.92 43.72
C PRO A 319 13.12 2.51 43.42
N TRP A 320 12.68 3.47 44.25
CA TRP A 320 11.40 4.14 44.03
C TRP A 320 11.43 5.04 42.78
N THR A 321 12.48 5.85 42.61
CA THR A 321 12.65 6.70 41.42
C THR A 321 12.77 5.88 40.12
N ALA A 322 13.35 4.68 40.17
CA ALA A 322 13.39 3.76 39.03
C ALA A 322 11.98 3.24 38.65
N ARG A 323 11.16 2.86 39.64
CA ARG A 323 9.76 2.44 39.40
C ARG A 323 8.91 3.57 38.81
N VAL A 324 9.09 4.81 39.28
CA VAL A 324 8.42 5.98 38.72
C VAL A 324 8.84 6.21 37.26
N ALA A 325 10.14 6.07 36.97
CA ALA A 325 10.65 6.18 35.61
C ALA A 325 10.05 5.13 34.66
N ASP A 326 9.97 3.88 35.09
CA ASP A 326 9.43 2.78 34.28
C ASP A 326 7.90 2.89 34.12
N GLY A 327 7.19 3.25 35.20
CA GLY A 327 5.75 3.50 35.17
C GLY A 327 5.38 4.64 34.22
N GLY A 328 6.11 5.77 34.28
CA GLY A 328 5.92 6.88 33.34
C GLY A 328 6.22 6.49 31.90
N GLY A 329 7.27 5.67 31.67
CA GLY A 329 7.59 5.15 30.34
C GLY A 329 6.50 4.23 29.79
N LEU A 330 5.94 3.36 30.62
CA LEU A 330 4.87 2.43 30.23
C LEU A 330 3.57 3.18 29.91
N LEU A 331 3.19 4.16 30.73
CA LEU A 331 2.02 5.01 30.48
C LEU A 331 2.19 5.83 29.21
N ALA A 332 3.37 6.40 28.96
CA ALA A 332 3.66 7.12 27.72
C ALA A 332 3.57 6.21 26.48
N ALA A 333 4.13 5.00 26.53
CA ALA A 333 4.09 4.06 25.40
C ALA A 333 2.67 3.52 25.13
N ALA A 334 1.93 3.14 26.18
CA ALA A 334 0.55 2.69 26.08
C ALA A 334 -0.40 3.81 25.62
N GLY A 335 -0.21 5.02 26.15
CA GLY A 335 -0.96 6.20 25.74
C GLY A 335 -0.71 6.55 24.28
N MET A 336 0.55 6.53 23.83
CA MET A 336 0.90 6.81 22.43
C MET A 336 0.27 5.79 21.46
N LEU A 337 0.25 4.51 21.85
CA LEU A 337 -0.46 3.46 21.12
C LEU A 337 -1.96 3.75 21.02
N ALA A 338 -2.61 4.07 22.14
CA ALA A 338 -4.04 4.36 22.17
C ALA A 338 -4.40 5.59 21.32
N VAL A 339 -3.63 6.67 21.43
CA VAL A 339 -3.83 7.90 20.64
C VAL A 339 -3.65 7.63 19.15
N GLY A 340 -2.61 6.86 18.76
CA GLY A 340 -2.41 6.45 17.37
C GLY A 340 -3.57 5.61 16.82
N LEU A 341 -4.12 4.69 17.62
CA LEU A 341 -5.29 3.90 17.24
C LEU A 341 -6.55 4.76 17.08
N ILE A 342 -6.79 5.70 18.01
CA ILE A 342 -7.91 6.64 17.94
C ILE A 342 -7.81 7.48 16.66
N ALA A 343 -6.63 8.03 16.36
CA ALA A 343 -6.39 8.81 15.15
C ALA A 343 -6.67 8.01 13.87
N LEU A 344 -6.23 6.74 13.83
CA LEU A 344 -6.47 5.85 12.70
C LEU A 344 -7.96 5.48 12.54
N ILE A 345 -8.63 5.17 13.64
CA ILE A 345 -10.06 4.82 13.65
C ILE A 345 -10.90 6.03 13.21
N ALA A 346 -10.60 7.21 13.75
CA ALA A 346 -11.25 8.46 13.36
C ALA A 346 -11.08 8.73 11.86
N GLN A 347 -9.87 8.56 11.33
CA GLN A 347 -9.59 8.68 9.91
C GLN A 347 -10.38 7.67 9.05
N ARG A 348 -10.50 6.41 9.50
CA ARG A 348 -11.31 5.37 8.81
C ARG A 348 -12.80 5.68 8.87
N ALA A 349 -13.28 6.28 9.96
CA ALA A 349 -14.66 6.74 10.13
C ALA A 349 -15.00 8.01 9.32
N GLY A 350 -14.03 8.62 8.62
CA GLY A 350 -14.23 9.83 7.82
C GLY A 350 -13.89 11.14 8.55
N TYR A 351 -13.50 11.08 9.82
CA TYR A 351 -13.12 12.21 10.66
C TYR A 351 -11.60 12.26 10.84
N ALA A 352 -10.87 12.50 9.75
CA ALA A 352 -9.41 12.53 9.82
C ALA A 352 -8.91 13.68 10.72
N PRO A 353 -7.89 13.44 11.58
CA PRO A 353 -7.33 14.49 12.42
C PRO A 353 -6.73 15.61 11.56
N SER A 354 -6.74 16.85 12.06
CA SER A 354 -6.15 17.98 11.33
C SER A 354 -4.66 17.75 11.02
N ALA A 355 -4.13 18.42 10.00
CA ALA A 355 -2.73 18.27 9.63
C ALA A 355 -1.79 18.73 10.77
N ALA A 356 -2.16 19.80 11.50
CA ALA A 356 -1.43 20.25 12.69
C ALA A 356 -1.47 19.21 13.84
N CYS A 357 -2.63 18.60 14.08
CA CYS A 357 -2.75 17.54 15.08
C CYS A 357 -1.87 16.33 14.70
N SER A 358 -1.85 15.95 13.42
CA SER A 358 -1.02 14.86 12.92
C SER A 358 0.48 15.16 12.99
N LEU A 359 0.89 16.42 12.78
CA LEU A 359 2.28 16.87 12.99
C LEU A 359 2.71 16.62 14.42
N LEU A 360 1.91 17.06 15.38
CA LEU A 360 2.26 16.94 16.79
C LEU A 360 2.18 15.50 17.28
N LEU A 361 1.30 14.69 16.70
CA LEU A 361 1.26 13.25 16.94
C LEU A 361 2.56 12.58 16.48
N GLY A 362 2.99 12.86 15.24
CA GLY A 362 4.26 12.35 14.70
C GLY A 362 5.47 12.83 15.50
N ALA A 363 5.54 14.12 15.84
CA ALA A 363 6.61 14.69 16.65
C ALA A 363 6.66 14.08 18.06
N SER A 364 5.50 13.93 18.71
CA SER A 364 5.38 13.30 20.03
C SER A 364 5.79 11.83 19.99
N ALA A 365 5.43 11.10 18.94
CA ALA A 365 5.84 9.71 18.75
C ALA A 365 7.37 9.57 18.63
N LEU A 366 8.02 10.46 17.87
CA LEU A 366 9.48 10.50 17.75
C LEU A 366 10.17 10.89 19.07
N LEU A 367 9.59 11.82 19.83
CA LEU A 367 10.10 12.19 21.15
C LEU A 367 9.96 11.04 22.15
N VAL A 368 8.81 10.38 22.22
CA VAL A 368 8.59 9.17 23.02
C VAL A 368 9.62 8.11 22.64
N TRP A 369 9.85 7.89 21.35
CA TRP A 369 10.84 6.95 20.85
C TRP A 369 12.25 7.21 21.39
N LEU A 370 12.69 8.47 21.36
CA LEU A 370 14.01 8.88 21.86
C LEU A 370 14.12 8.89 23.38
N ALA A 371 13.02 9.16 24.09
CA ALA A 371 12.99 9.25 25.55
C ALA A 371 12.86 7.88 26.24
N LEU A 372 12.36 6.87 25.54
CA LEU A 372 12.28 5.50 26.04
C LEU A 372 13.69 4.91 26.26
N PRO A 373 13.83 3.97 27.21
CA PRO A 373 15.13 3.47 27.64
C PRO A 373 15.83 2.65 26.56
N GLY A 374 17.16 2.79 26.47
CA GLY A 374 18.01 2.16 25.46
C GLY A 374 19.04 3.13 24.89
N ARG A 375 20.15 2.61 24.38
CA ARG A 375 21.21 3.44 23.80
C ARG A 375 20.75 3.96 22.43
N LEU A 376 20.88 5.28 22.22
CA LEU A 376 20.71 5.86 20.89
C LEU A 376 21.85 5.36 19.99
N THR A 377 21.53 4.49 19.03
CA THR A 377 22.49 3.99 18.04
C THR A 377 22.40 4.82 16.77
N LEU A 378 23.39 4.67 15.89
CA LEU A 378 23.35 5.32 14.58
C LEU A 378 22.10 4.88 13.79
N ALA A 379 21.69 3.60 13.89
CA ALA A 379 20.49 3.08 13.24
C ALA A 379 19.22 3.77 13.77
N THR A 380 19.03 3.83 15.10
CA THR A 380 17.81 4.43 15.65
C THR A 380 17.78 5.94 15.49
N ALA A 381 18.93 6.62 15.51
CA ALA A 381 19.04 8.04 15.22
C ALA A 381 18.74 8.36 13.74
N ALA A 382 19.38 7.66 12.80
CA ALA A 382 19.15 7.84 11.38
C ALA A 382 17.71 7.47 10.99
N GLY A 383 17.18 6.37 11.55
CA GLY A 383 15.78 5.96 11.35
C GLY A 383 14.78 7.02 11.80
N ALA A 384 15.00 7.67 12.96
CA ALA A 384 14.13 8.76 13.42
C ALA A 384 14.18 9.98 12.48
N VAL A 385 15.37 10.34 11.98
CA VAL A 385 15.54 11.43 11.00
C VAL A 385 14.87 11.08 9.67
N LEU A 386 15.00 9.85 9.18
CA LEU A 386 14.34 9.38 7.97
C LEU A 386 12.81 9.42 8.10
N LEU A 387 12.26 8.99 9.23
CA LEU A 387 10.82 9.07 9.51
C LEU A 387 10.32 10.53 9.49
N ALA A 388 11.06 11.46 10.10
CA ALA A 388 10.71 12.88 10.09
C ALA A 388 10.80 13.50 8.68
N ALA A 389 11.80 13.12 7.89
CA ALA A 389 11.96 13.55 6.51
C ALA A 389 10.83 13.00 5.61
N GLY A 390 10.45 11.74 5.78
CA GLY A 390 9.30 11.13 5.10
C GLY A 390 7.98 11.82 5.41
N LEU A 391 7.72 12.09 6.68
CA LEU A 391 6.54 12.85 7.10
C LEU A 391 6.52 14.26 6.50
N LEU A 392 7.67 14.94 6.40
CA LEU A 392 7.76 16.23 5.71
C LEU A 392 7.42 16.10 4.22
N ALA A 393 8.02 15.15 3.51
CA ALA A 393 7.75 14.93 2.09
C ALA A 393 6.27 14.61 1.82
N GLN A 394 5.66 13.75 2.65
CA GLN A 394 4.24 13.40 2.55
C GLN A 394 3.32 14.59 2.88
N LEU A 395 3.70 15.43 3.84
CA LEU A 395 2.96 16.66 4.14
C LEU A 395 3.01 17.63 2.96
N GLU A 396 4.18 17.84 2.35
CA GLU A 396 4.32 18.70 1.18
C GLU A 396 3.52 18.19 -0.01
N LEU A 397 3.56 16.88 -0.27
CA LEU A 397 2.72 16.26 -1.30
C LEU A 397 1.23 16.46 -1.00
N GLY A 398 0.82 16.26 0.25
CA GLY A 398 -0.57 16.43 0.69
C GLY A 398 -1.09 17.86 0.63
N LEU A 399 -0.25 18.85 0.99
CA LEU A 399 -0.59 20.27 0.90
C LEU A 399 -0.61 20.77 -0.54
N GLY A 400 0.33 20.29 -1.35
CA GLY A 400 0.53 20.72 -2.73
C GLY A 400 -0.39 20.06 -3.76
N ALA A 401 -1.12 19.01 -3.39
CA ALA A 401 -2.06 18.32 -4.27
C ALA A 401 -3.37 19.09 -4.47
N PRO A 402 -4.00 19.02 -5.66
CA PRO A 402 -5.22 19.75 -5.99
C PRO A 402 -6.50 19.12 -5.43
N GLU A 403 -6.38 18.14 -4.51
CA GLU A 403 -7.51 17.33 -4.04
C GLU A 403 -7.43 17.09 -2.52
N SER A 404 -8.58 17.12 -1.86
CA SER A 404 -8.70 17.06 -0.39
C SER A 404 -8.19 15.76 0.25
N SER A 405 -8.17 14.66 -0.49
CA SER A 405 -7.86 13.33 0.04
C SER A 405 -6.36 13.11 0.31
N TRP A 406 -5.46 13.86 -0.33
CA TRP A 406 -4.01 13.60 -0.30
C TRP A 406 -3.37 13.77 1.08
N LEU A 407 -3.89 14.67 1.91
CA LEU A 407 -3.42 14.84 3.30
C LEU A 407 -3.62 13.56 4.14
N ARG A 408 -4.51 12.65 3.73
CA ARG A 408 -4.75 11.40 4.43
C ARG A 408 -3.54 10.49 4.44
N TYR A 409 -2.66 10.53 3.43
CA TYR A 409 -1.43 9.74 3.43
C TYR A 409 -0.52 10.15 4.59
N TYR A 410 -0.28 11.45 4.74
CA TYR A 410 0.48 12.01 5.86
C TYR A 410 -0.16 11.71 7.23
N GLN A 411 -1.47 11.96 7.36
CA GLN A 411 -2.22 11.69 8.60
C GLN A 411 -2.16 10.21 9.01
N LYS A 412 -2.29 9.30 8.03
CA LYS A 412 -2.20 7.85 8.23
C LYS A 412 -0.79 7.46 8.69
N SER A 413 0.25 7.97 8.03
CA SER A 413 1.65 7.70 8.41
C SER A 413 1.98 8.21 9.81
N ALA A 414 1.50 9.39 10.20
CA ALA A 414 1.67 9.93 11.56
C ALA A 414 0.98 9.05 12.61
N ALA A 415 -0.25 8.60 12.36
CA ALA A 415 -0.96 7.67 13.25
C ALA A 415 -0.25 6.31 13.35
N MET A 416 0.21 5.75 12.23
CA MET A 416 0.97 4.49 12.19
C MET A 416 2.32 4.59 12.90
N LEU A 417 2.99 5.74 12.80
CA LEU A 417 4.22 6.01 13.55
C LEU A 417 3.95 6.06 15.06
N ALA A 418 2.85 6.68 15.50
CA ALA A 418 2.44 6.68 16.90
C ALA A 418 2.16 5.25 17.42
N ILE A 419 1.41 4.45 16.66
CA ILE A 419 1.17 3.03 16.98
C ILE A 419 2.50 2.27 17.06
N GLY A 420 3.37 2.43 16.07
CA GLY A 420 4.67 1.78 16.02
C GLY A 420 5.61 2.18 17.17
N ALA A 421 5.62 3.47 17.53
CA ALA A 421 6.40 3.98 18.67
C ALA A 421 5.85 3.48 20.00
N GLY A 422 4.52 3.40 20.16
CA GLY A 422 3.86 2.84 21.34
C GLY A 422 4.16 1.34 21.51
N LEU A 423 3.91 0.52 20.48
CA LEU A 423 4.22 -0.91 20.49
C LEU A 423 5.72 -1.17 20.70
N GLY A 424 6.57 -0.45 19.98
CA GLY A 424 8.01 -0.54 20.12
C GLY A 424 8.50 -0.16 21.52
N GLY A 425 7.88 0.85 22.12
CA GLY A 425 8.16 1.27 23.50
C GLY A 425 7.78 0.24 24.54
N LEU A 426 6.58 -0.35 24.42
CA LEU A 426 6.13 -1.44 25.29
C LEU A 426 7.08 -2.64 25.20
N LEU A 427 7.50 -3.01 23.98
CA LEU A 427 8.46 -4.11 23.75
C LEU A 427 9.84 -3.81 24.34
N ARG A 428 10.33 -2.57 24.23
CA ARG A 428 11.62 -2.15 24.82
C ARG A 428 11.60 -2.21 26.34
N LEU A 429 10.54 -1.69 26.97
CA LEU A 429 10.36 -1.72 28.42
C LEU A 429 10.21 -3.16 28.92
N TRP A 430 9.43 -3.99 28.23
CA TRP A 430 9.31 -5.41 28.53
C TRP A 430 10.66 -6.12 28.43
N ALA A 431 11.43 -5.88 27.36
CA ALA A 431 12.74 -6.50 27.16
C ALA A 431 13.75 -6.08 28.25
N GLN A 432 13.74 -4.81 28.65
CA GLN A 432 14.57 -4.30 29.75
C GLN A 432 14.18 -4.96 31.09
N HIS A 433 12.88 -5.07 31.37
CA HIS A 433 12.38 -5.69 32.59
C HIS A 433 12.73 -7.17 32.68
N GLN A 434 12.64 -7.91 31.57
CA GLN A 434 13.09 -9.31 31.50
C GLN A 434 14.59 -9.43 31.73
N ALA A 435 15.40 -8.54 31.12
CA ALA A 435 16.84 -8.51 31.30
C ALA A 435 17.23 -8.23 32.76
N ALA A 436 16.56 -7.27 33.42
CA ALA A 436 16.80 -6.92 34.82
C ALA A 436 16.48 -8.08 35.79
N ARG A 437 15.53 -8.95 35.44
CA ARG A 437 15.17 -10.14 36.23
C ARG A 437 16.08 -11.34 35.98
N GLY A 438 17.03 -11.26 35.04
CA GLY A 438 17.78 -12.42 34.56
C GLY A 438 16.87 -13.50 33.95
N ALA A 439 15.62 -13.15 33.63
CA ALA A 439 14.62 -14.07 33.13
C ALA A 439 14.86 -14.27 31.63
N HIS A 440 15.33 -15.46 31.27
CA HIS A 440 15.53 -15.83 29.88
C HIS A 440 14.40 -16.74 29.42
N LEU A 441 13.80 -16.41 28.28
CA LEU A 441 12.83 -17.29 27.63
C LEU A 441 13.49 -18.66 27.36
N GLN A 442 12.76 -19.73 27.66
CA GLN A 442 13.20 -21.07 27.31
C GLN A 442 13.25 -21.20 25.78
N GLN A 443 14.24 -21.93 25.26
CA GLN A 443 14.40 -22.13 23.82
C GLN A 443 13.13 -22.69 23.16
N ARG A 444 12.47 -23.67 23.81
CA ARG A 444 11.18 -24.22 23.37
C ARG A 444 10.11 -23.14 23.22
N THR A 445 10.03 -22.19 24.16
CA THR A 445 9.08 -21.07 24.06
C THR A 445 9.40 -20.18 22.86
N ILE A 446 10.68 -19.92 22.59
CA ILE A 446 11.10 -19.13 21.42
C ILE A 446 10.72 -19.85 20.12
N GLU A 447 10.96 -21.16 20.04
CA GLU A 447 10.59 -21.99 18.88
C GLU A 447 9.08 -21.96 18.64
N TRP A 448 8.26 -22.12 19.69
CA TRP A 448 6.80 -21.99 19.57
C TRP A 448 6.35 -20.59 19.17
N LEU A 449 6.97 -19.54 19.70
CA LEU A 449 6.67 -18.15 19.31
C LEU A 449 7.02 -17.90 17.85
N LEU A 450 8.18 -18.39 17.37
CA LEU A 450 8.57 -18.27 15.96
C LEU A 450 7.67 -19.10 15.04
N ALA A 451 7.29 -20.30 15.46
CA ALA A 451 6.35 -21.16 14.71
C ALA A 451 4.97 -20.51 14.62
N LEU A 452 4.44 -19.98 15.74
CA LEU A 452 3.19 -19.24 15.75
C LEU A 452 3.27 -18.00 14.86
N PHE A 453 4.36 -17.24 14.94
CA PHE A 453 4.57 -16.05 14.12
C PHE A 453 4.62 -16.38 12.62
N ALA A 454 5.33 -17.45 12.24
CA ALA A 454 5.36 -17.95 10.87
C ALA A 454 3.98 -18.46 10.42
N ALA A 455 3.25 -19.18 11.27
CA ALA A 455 1.90 -19.66 10.96
C ALA A 455 0.91 -18.51 10.73
N VAL A 456 0.94 -17.46 11.57
CA VAL A 456 0.13 -16.26 11.39
C VAL A 456 0.50 -15.52 10.10
N ALA A 457 1.79 -15.39 9.80
CA ALA A 457 2.24 -14.76 8.55
C ALA A 457 1.80 -15.56 7.31
N LEU A 458 1.88 -16.90 7.34
CA LEU A 458 1.41 -17.76 6.26
C LEU A 458 -0.11 -17.72 6.11
N ALA A 459 -0.87 -17.72 7.20
CA ALA A 459 -2.32 -17.58 7.17
C ALA A 459 -2.74 -16.23 6.57
N ALA A 460 -2.03 -15.14 6.91
CA ALA A 460 -2.28 -13.83 6.34
C ALA A 460 -1.92 -13.77 4.85
N LEU A 461 -0.81 -14.40 4.41
CA LEU A 461 -0.47 -14.53 2.99
C LEU A 461 -1.50 -15.37 2.23
N ALA A 462 -1.96 -16.49 2.81
CA ALA A 462 -3.03 -17.29 2.21
C ALA A 462 -4.31 -16.47 2.08
N ALA A 463 -4.64 -15.65 3.08
CA ALA A 463 -5.77 -14.72 2.99
C ALA A 463 -5.59 -13.71 1.85
N GLN A 464 -4.36 -13.22 1.60
CA GLN A 464 -4.05 -12.36 0.46
C GLN A 464 -4.24 -13.06 -0.88
N VAL A 465 -3.82 -14.31 -1.01
CA VAL A 465 -4.02 -15.08 -2.23
C VAL A 465 -5.51 -15.38 -2.47
N LEU A 466 -6.28 -15.62 -1.41
CA LEU A 466 -7.69 -16.03 -1.51
C LEU A 466 -8.65 -14.86 -1.68
N TRP A 467 -8.40 -13.72 -1.02
CA TRP A 467 -9.33 -12.58 -0.95
C TRP A 467 -8.69 -11.22 -1.28
N GLY A 468 -7.37 -11.17 -1.44
CA GLY A 468 -6.63 -9.93 -1.65
C GLY A 468 -6.27 -9.67 -3.11
N ASP A 469 -5.64 -8.53 -3.32
CA ASP A 469 -5.04 -8.11 -4.58
C ASP A 469 -3.57 -7.70 -4.36
N GLU A 470 -2.98 -7.03 -5.37
CA GLU A 470 -1.62 -6.46 -5.31
C GLU A 470 -1.43 -5.49 -4.12
N THR A 471 -2.51 -4.85 -3.66
CA THR A 471 -2.51 -3.90 -2.53
C THR A 471 -2.77 -4.58 -1.18
N GLY A 472 -3.15 -5.86 -1.17
CA GLY A 472 -3.29 -6.70 0.02
C GLY A 472 -4.73 -7.09 0.34
N VAL A 473 -5.03 -7.29 1.63
CA VAL A 473 -6.38 -7.60 2.15
C VAL A 473 -6.82 -6.49 3.09
N PHE A 474 -7.93 -5.82 2.79
CA PHE A 474 -8.45 -4.70 3.60
C PHE A 474 -7.43 -3.58 3.85
N ASP A 475 -6.69 -3.16 2.81
CA ASP A 475 -5.59 -2.17 2.86
C ASP A 475 -4.41 -2.55 3.77
N LEU A 476 -4.26 -3.84 4.10
CA LEU A 476 -3.12 -4.38 4.83
C LEU A 476 -2.36 -5.31 3.89
N GLN A 477 -1.03 -5.18 3.85
CA GLN A 477 -0.14 -6.06 3.09
C GLN A 477 0.52 -7.11 3.99
N PRO A 478 -0.01 -8.36 4.05
CA PRO A 478 0.58 -9.47 4.80
C PRO A 478 2.05 -9.76 4.51
N VAL A 479 2.50 -9.49 3.28
CA VAL A 479 3.91 -9.68 2.87
C VAL A 479 4.90 -8.93 3.78
N GLU A 480 4.52 -7.77 4.31
CA GLU A 480 5.37 -7.00 5.22
C GLU A 480 5.66 -7.76 6.52
N LEU A 481 4.63 -8.40 7.08
CA LEU A 481 4.75 -9.26 8.25
C LEU A 481 5.56 -10.53 7.94
N ALA A 482 5.33 -11.12 6.76
CA ALA A 482 6.02 -12.32 6.33
C ALA A 482 7.53 -12.12 6.15
N LYS A 483 7.98 -10.94 5.70
CA LYS A 483 9.42 -10.59 5.62
C LYS A 483 10.10 -10.65 7.00
N LEU A 484 9.44 -10.18 8.04
CA LEU A 484 9.95 -10.28 9.41
C LEU A 484 9.94 -11.74 9.91
N ALA A 485 8.88 -12.49 9.65
CA ALA A 485 8.78 -13.89 10.05
C ALA A 485 9.89 -14.74 9.40
N LEU A 486 10.08 -14.59 8.09
CA LEU A 486 11.16 -15.23 7.34
C LEU A 486 12.54 -14.86 7.90
N THR A 487 12.77 -13.57 8.18
CA THR A 487 14.03 -13.10 8.75
C THR A 487 14.30 -13.70 10.12
N ALA A 488 13.30 -13.69 11.01
CA ALA A 488 13.43 -14.22 12.37
C ALA A 488 13.64 -15.75 12.35
N LEU A 489 12.88 -16.48 11.54
CA LEU A 489 13.01 -17.93 11.41
C LEU A 489 14.39 -18.31 10.85
N THR A 490 14.83 -17.64 9.78
CA THR A 490 16.15 -17.89 9.16
C THR A 490 17.27 -17.55 10.13
N ALA A 491 17.16 -16.45 10.86
CA ALA A 491 18.13 -16.05 11.88
C ALA A 491 18.24 -17.09 13.01
N HIS A 492 17.11 -17.67 13.45
CA HIS A 492 17.09 -18.74 14.44
C HIS A 492 17.80 -20.00 13.93
N CYS A 493 17.46 -20.48 12.73
CA CYS A 493 18.09 -21.65 12.13
C CYS A 493 19.60 -21.47 11.94
N LEU A 494 20.04 -20.30 11.46
CA LEU A 494 21.47 -19.99 11.28
C LEU A 494 22.21 -19.83 12.61
N ALA A 495 21.57 -19.25 13.64
CA ALA A 495 22.14 -19.12 14.97
C ALA A 495 22.37 -20.48 15.65
N LEU A 496 21.49 -21.45 15.42
CA LEU A 496 21.63 -22.84 15.88
C LEU A 496 22.74 -23.60 15.12
N ARG A 497 22.87 -23.38 13.81
CA ARG A 497 23.94 -24.00 12.99
C ARG A 497 25.33 -23.51 13.39
N PHE A 498 25.45 -22.22 13.71
CA PHE A 498 26.72 -21.63 14.12
C PHE A 498 27.27 -22.40 15.34
N ASN A 499 28.51 -22.91 15.25
CA ASN A 499 29.20 -23.80 16.23
C ASN A 499 29.04 -25.33 16.05
N TRP A 500 28.41 -25.83 14.98
CA TRP A 500 28.48 -27.26 14.63
C TRP A 500 29.89 -27.68 14.15
N HIS A 501 30.68 -26.73 13.62
CA HIS A 501 31.99 -26.99 13.00
C HIS A 501 33.12 -27.40 13.97
N SER A 502 32.83 -27.66 15.25
CA SER A 502 33.81 -28.00 16.29
C SER A 502 33.68 -29.44 16.84
N GLY A 503 32.88 -30.32 16.21
CA GLY A 503 32.69 -31.71 16.65
C GLY A 503 33.17 -32.77 15.64
N PRO A 504 33.62 -33.97 16.08
CA PRO A 504 34.22 -35.02 15.24
C PRO A 504 33.18 -35.92 14.54
N GLN A 505 32.12 -35.37 13.93
CA GLN A 505 31.08 -36.16 13.25
C GLN A 505 31.32 -36.24 11.72
N ARG A 506 30.79 -37.27 11.03
CA ARG A 506 31.02 -37.51 9.59
C ARG A 506 30.27 -36.51 8.69
N LEU A 507 30.89 -36.06 7.60
CA LEU A 507 30.37 -35.08 6.63
C LEU A 507 28.95 -35.38 6.07
N ALA A 508 28.58 -36.65 5.89
CA ALA A 508 27.26 -37.04 5.36
C ALA A 508 26.11 -36.80 6.35
N ASP A 509 26.34 -37.04 7.66
CA ASP A 509 25.35 -36.81 8.72
C ASP A 509 25.11 -35.31 8.98
N HIS A 510 26.05 -34.46 8.56
CA HIS A 510 25.93 -32.99 8.66
C HIS A 510 24.95 -32.43 7.63
N GLY A 511 24.90 -32.99 6.42
CA GLY A 511 24.06 -32.50 5.34
C GLY A 511 22.58 -32.67 5.62
N ALA A 512 22.16 -33.89 5.99
CA ALA A 512 20.75 -34.21 6.25
C ALA A 512 20.20 -33.47 7.50
N ARG A 513 20.98 -33.43 8.58
CA ARG A 513 20.59 -32.69 9.80
C ARG A 513 20.54 -31.19 9.58
N TRP A 514 21.44 -30.63 8.77
CA TRP A 514 21.38 -29.22 8.40
C TRP A 514 20.14 -28.93 7.54
N LEU A 515 19.86 -29.78 6.54
CA LEU A 515 18.67 -29.64 5.72
C LEU A 515 17.41 -29.65 6.59
N GLN A 516 17.30 -30.54 7.58
CA GLN A 516 16.18 -30.56 8.53
C GLN A 516 16.05 -29.27 9.35
N LEU A 517 17.18 -28.66 9.76
CA LEU A 517 17.18 -27.44 10.57
C LEU A 517 16.82 -26.18 9.74
N ILE A 518 17.24 -26.10 8.47
CA ILE A 518 16.89 -24.97 7.59
C ILE A 518 15.58 -25.19 6.82
N ALA A 519 15.09 -26.44 6.72
CA ALA A 519 13.89 -26.79 5.97
C ALA A 519 12.68 -25.90 6.30
N PRO A 520 12.39 -25.52 7.57
CA PRO A 520 11.30 -24.60 7.86
C PRO A 520 11.48 -23.22 7.20
N ALA A 521 12.69 -22.68 7.19
CA ALA A 521 12.99 -21.40 6.56
C ALA A 521 12.94 -21.50 5.03
N LEU A 522 13.46 -22.58 4.44
CA LEU A 522 13.38 -22.83 3.00
C LEU A 522 11.93 -23.05 2.54
N LEU A 523 11.14 -23.80 3.31
CA LEU A 523 9.73 -24.01 3.04
C LEU A 523 8.96 -22.70 3.12
N PHE A 524 9.20 -21.88 4.15
CA PHE A 524 8.58 -20.56 4.26
C PHE A 524 8.96 -19.66 3.09
N LEU A 525 10.24 -19.64 2.69
CA LEU A 525 10.72 -18.88 1.54
C LEU A 525 10.03 -19.35 0.24
N ALA A 526 9.91 -20.66 0.05
CA ALA A 526 9.26 -21.24 -1.13
C ALA A 526 7.76 -20.90 -1.17
N LEU A 527 7.04 -21.04 -0.04
CA LEU A 527 5.63 -20.70 0.07
C LEU A 527 5.38 -19.21 -0.11
N LEU A 528 6.23 -18.36 0.44
CA LEU A 528 6.19 -16.92 0.23
C LEU A 528 6.40 -16.59 -1.26
N SER A 529 7.44 -17.15 -1.88
CA SER A 529 7.72 -16.92 -3.31
C SER A 529 6.55 -17.38 -4.20
N LEU A 530 5.97 -18.54 -3.89
CA LEU A 530 4.80 -19.06 -4.60
C LEU A 530 3.58 -18.15 -4.42
N ALA A 531 3.31 -17.68 -3.21
CA ALA A 531 2.21 -16.75 -2.93
C ALA A 531 2.36 -15.45 -3.72
N LEU A 532 3.57 -14.89 -3.79
CA LEU A 532 3.86 -13.65 -4.51
C LEU A 532 3.68 -13.78 -6.02
N VAL A 533 4.14 -14.89 -6.59
CA VAL A 533 3.93 -15.22 -8.01
C VAL A 533 2.43 -15.38 -8.33
N GLN A 534 1.64 -15.91 -7.39
CA GLN A 534 0.20 -16.07 -7.60
C GLN A 534 -0.57 -14.74 -7.56
N VAL A 535 -0.07 -13.73 -6.85
CA VAL A 535 -0.67 -12.39 -6.78
C VAL A 535 -0.15 -11.48 -7.90
N ASP A 536 0.54 -12.05 -8.91
CA ASP A 536 1.17 -11.32 -10.03
C ASP A 536 2.20 -10.23 -9.58
N ASP A 537 2.72 -10.30 -8.34
CA ASP A 537 3.78 -9.41 -7.84
C ASP A 537 5.15 -10.10 -7.81
N PHE A 538 5.96 -9.78 -8.82
CA PHE A 538 7.29 -10.36 -9.01
C PHE A 538 8.41 -9.52 -8.39
N SER A 539 8.12 -8.27 -8.03
CA SER A 539 9.07 -7.35 -7.40
C SER A 539 9.64 -7.91 -6.08
N PRO A 540 8.81 -8.58 -5.24
CA PRO A 540 9.27 -9.27 -4.04
C PRO A 540 10.24 -10.43 -4.30
N LEU A 541 10.30 -11.03 -5.49
CA LEU A 541 11.30 -12.06 -5.79
C LEU A 541 12.71 -11.45 -5.86
N ILE A 542 12.84 -10.24 -6.41
CA ILE A 542 14.12 -9.51 -6.41
C ILE A 542 14.48 -9.11 -4.97
N LEU A 543 13.50 -8.67 -4.17
CA LEU A 543 13.73 -8.42 -2.74
C LEU A 543 14.24 -9.68 -2.03
N LEU A 544 13.63 -10.85 -2.28
CA LEU A 544 14.04 -12.13 -1.71
C LEU A 544 15.42 -12.57 -2.20
N LEU A 545 15.79 -12.28 -3.44
CA LEU A 545 17.12 -12.57 -3.99
C LEU A 545 18.20 -11.73 -3.29
N VAL A 546 17.99 -10.42 -3.19
CA VAL A 546 18.92 -9.52 -2.48
C VAL A 546 19.02 -9.89 -1.00
N TRP A 547 17.88 -10.19 -0.36
CA TRP A 547 17.83 -10.66 1.01
C TRP A 547 18.59 -11.99 1.21
N SER A 548 18.38 -12.97 0.34
CA SER A 548 19.05 -14.28 0.38
C SER A 548 20.56 -14.12 0.21
N THR A 549 20.99 -13.25 -0.70
CA THR A 549 22.41 -12.92 -0.92
C THR A 549 23.01 -12.25 0.32
N GLY A 550 22.32 -11.27 0.90
CA GLY A 550 22.74 -10.61 2.13
C GLY A 550 22.85 -11.57 3.31
N MET A 551 21.94 -12.55 3.39
CA MET A 551 21.96 -13.57 4.44
C MET A 551 23.03 -14.63 4.23
N GLY A 552 23.26 -15.05 2.99
CA GLY A 552 24.40 -15.86 2.60
C GLY A 552 25.73 -15.18 2.92
N LEU A 553 25.85 -13.89 2.64
CA LEU A 553 27.06 -13.11 2.91
C LEU A 553 27.29 -12.96 4.42
N ALA A 554 26.25 -12.62 5.19
CA ALA A 554 26.32 -12.54 6.65
C ALA A 554 26.77 -13.88 7.25
N TYR A 555 26.27 -15.00 6.74
CA TYR A 555 26.71 -16.34 7.12
C TYR A 555 28.17 -16.61 6.74
N ALA A 556 28.57 -16.31 5.50
CA ALA A 556 29.92 -16.53 5.00
C ALA A 556 30.97 -15.75 5.82
N VAL A 557 30.70 -14.47 6.09
CA VAL A 557 31.55 -13.61 6.92
C VAL A 557 31.65 -14.13 8.34
N ALA A 558 30.51 -14.42 8.97
CA ALA A 558 30.50 -14.96 10.32
C ALA A 558 31.28 -16.29 10.41
N ALA A 559 31.25 -17.10 9.35
CA ALA A 559 31.83 -18.46 9.33
C ALA A 559 33.30 -18.47 8.90
N GLY A 560 33.86 -17.31 8.54
CA GLY A 560 35.20 -17.20 7.98
C GLY A 560 35.33 -17.81 6.58
N ASN A 561 34.22 -18.12 5.89
CA ASN A 561 34.23 -18.73 4.57
C ASN A 561 34.43 -17.66 3.48
N ARG A 562 35.70 -17.32 3.22
CA ARG A 562 36.10 -16.31 2.24
C ARG A 562 35.71 -16.67 0.81
N VAL A 563 35.70 -17.95 0.47
CA VAL A 563 35.33 -18.43 -0.88
C VAL A 563 33.86 -18.18 -1.14
N LEU A 564 32.97 -18.57 -0.21
CA LEU A 564 31.54 -18.29 -0.34
C LEU A 564 31.25 -16.79 -0.41
N ALA A 565 31.94 -15.99 0.42
CA ALA A 565 31.80 -14.53 0.38
C ALA A 565 32.23 -13.96 -0.99
N ALA A 566 33.37 -14.39 -1.53
CA ALA A 566 33.85 -13.97 -2.84
C ALA A 566 32.90 -14.39 -3.97
N LEU A 567 32.35 -15.60 -3.93
CA LEU A 567 31.37 -16.08 -4.91
C LEU A 567 30.08 -15.26 -4.89
N LEU A 568 29.54 -14.95 -3.71
CA LEU A 568 28.34 -14.13 -3.56
C LEU A 568 28.57 -12.69 -4.06
N LEU A 569 29.72 -12.10 -3.73
CA LEU A 569 30.10 -10.76 -4.21
C LEU A 569 30.31 -10.75 -5.73
N ALA A 570 31.00 -11.74 -6.28
CA ALA A 570 31.18 -11.89 -7.72
C ALA A 570 29.83 -12.07 -8.43
N GLY A 571 28.92 -12.89 -7.89
CA GLY A 571 27.57 -13.05 -8.41
C GLY A 571 26.76 -11.75 -8.41
N ALA A 572 26.85 -10.96 -7.33
CA ALA A 572 26.21 -9.65 -7.25
C ALA A 572 26.78 -8.66 -8.27
N LEU A 573 28.12 -8.61 -8.43
CA LEU A 573 28.78 -7.77 -9.44
C LEU A 573 28.41 -8.20 -10.87
N MET A 574 28.33 -9.51 -11.13
CA MET A 574 27.88 -10.05 -12.41
C MET A 574 26.42 -9.68 -12.70
N ALA A 575 25.54 -9.69 -11.71
CA ALA A 575 24.17 -9.23 -11.86
C ALA A 575 24.10 -7.74 -12.22
N VAL A 576 24.89 -6.89 -11.57
CA VAL A 576 25.01 -5.46 -11.90
C VAL A 576 25.55 -5.27 -13.32
N ALA A 577 26.61 -5.99 -13.69
CA ALA A 577 27.17 -5.95 -15.04
C ALA A 577 26.14 -6.42 -16.09
N GLY A 578 25.34 -7.43 -15.78
CA GLY A 578 24.23 -7.89 -16.61
C GLY A 578 23.19 -6.79 -16.83
N VAL A 579 22.75 -6.10 -15.77
CA VAL A 579 21.79 -4.98 -15.89
C VAL A 579 22.35 -3.85 -16.75
N VAL A 580 23.63 -3.48 -16.55
CA VAL A 580 24.31 -2.45 -17.36
C VAL A 580 24.39 -2.90 -18.82
N TYR A 581 24.78 -4.16 -19.07
CA TYR A 581 24.83 -4.72 -20.42
C TYR A 581 23.47 -4.66 -21.12
N LEU A 582 22.41 -5.10 -20.45
CA LEU A 582 21.05 -5.06 -20.99
C LEU A 582 20.61 -3.62 -21.32
N ARG A 583 21.03 -2.64 -20.51
CA ARG A 583 20.68 -1.23 -20.72
C ARG A 583 21.43 -0.59 -21.88
N VAL A 584 22.68 -1.00 -22.12
CA VAL A 584 23.54 -0.43 -23.17
C VAL A 584 23.28 -1.09 -24.53
N PHE A 585 23.11 -2.41 -24.56
CA PHE A 585 23.09 -3.18 -25.81
C PHE A 585 21.69 -3.58 -26.29
N GLY A 586 20.64 -3.33 -25.50
CA GLY A 586 19.26 -3.73 -25.85
C GLY A 586 19.07 -5.25 -25.86
N THR A 587 17.84 -5.71 -26.08
CA THR A 587 17.50 -7.14 -25.93
C THR A 587 16.48 -7.64 -26.94
N ASP A 588 16.76 -7.53 -28.23
CA ASP A 588 15.84 -8.07 -29.26
C ASP A 588 15.62 -9.60 -29.11
N ASP A 589 16.59 -10.33 -28.55
CA ASP A 589 16.53 -11.78 -28.38
C ASP A 589 15.90 -12.27 -27.05
N LEU A 590 15.96 -11.47 -25.97
CA LEU A 590 15.38 -11.86 -24.66
C LEU A 590 13.84 -11.85 -24.70
N ILE A 591 13.27 -11.09 -25.64
CA ILE A 591 11.84 -10.97 -25.94
C ILE A 591 11.22 -12.33 -26.31
N ARG A 592 12.00 -13.23 -26.91
CA ARG A 592 11.52 -14.54 -27.38
C ARG A 592 11.30 -15.57 -26.27
N TRP A 593 11.81 -15.33 -25.06
CA TRP A 593 11.83 -16.33 -23.96
C TRP A 593 10.71 -16.17 -22.91
N GLY A 594 9.78 -15.23 -23.12
CA GLY A 594 8.41 -15.31 -22.60
C GLY A 594 8.23 -15.54 -21.10
N PHE A 595 8.53 -14.53 -20.27
CA PHE A 595 7.85 -14.25 -19.00
C PHE A 595 8.24 -12.81 -18.62
N TYR A 596 7.29 -11.91 -18.36
CA TYR A 596 7.57 -10.52 -17.95
C TYR A 596 8.11 -9.55 -19.04
N ALA A 597 8.10 -9.93 -20.31
CA ALA A 597 8.63 -9.12 -21.41
C ALA A 597 8.03 -7.71 -21.46
N ASP A 598 6.73 -7.54 -21.26
CA ASP A 598 6.06 -6.23 -21.41
C ASP A 598 6.59 -5.15 -20.47
N ARG A 599 6.85 -5.46 -19.19
CA ARG A 599 7.41 -4.45 -18.25
C ARG A 599 8.87 -4.13 -18.56
N PHE A 600 9.65 -5.11 -19.02
CA PHE A 600 11.02 -4.86 -19.48
C PHE A 600 11.06 -4.09 -20.79
N LEU A 601 10.14 -4.36 -21.72
CA LEU A 601 9.98 -3.64 -22.99
C LEU A 601 9.60 -2.17 -22.75
N VAL A 602 8.60 -1.92 -21.91
CA VAL A 602 8.21 -0.58 -21.46
C VAL A 602 9.37 0.14 -20.76
N TRP A 603 10.17 -0.57 -19.97
CA TRP A 603 11.32 0.03 -19.29
C TRP A 603 12.49 0.34 -20.24
N LEU A 604 12.77 -0.53 -21.21
CA LEU A 604 13.83 -0.35 -22.21
C LEU A 604 13.47 0.78 -23.18
N ASN A 605 12.22 0.81 -23.66
CA ASN A 605 11.74 1.83 -24.60
C ASN A 605 10.36 2.42 -24.19
N PRO A 606 10.32 3.28 -23.16
CA PRO A 606 9.06 3.81 -22.63
C PRO A 606 8.30 4.70 -23.62
N ALA A 607 8.99 5.28 -24.60
CA ALA A 607 8.37 6.16 -25.61
C ALA A 607 7.50 5.40 -26.62
N GLU A 608 7.86 4.14 -26.94
CA GLU A 608 7.10 3.27 -27.84
C GLU A 608 5.85 2.68 -27.16
N HIS A 609 5.71 2.88 -25.85
CA HIS A 609 4.60 2.40 -25.05
C HIS A 609 3.88 3.55 -24.33
N PRO A 610 3.15 4.43 -25.05
CA PRO A 610 2.67 5.71 -24.52
C PRO A 610 1.69 5.59 -23.35
N HIS A 611 0.94 4.49 -23.24
CA HIS A 611 -0.02 4.29 -22.14
C HIS A 611 0.61 3.67 -20.88
N THR A 612 1.62 2.82 -21.04
CA THR A 612 2.25 2.09 -19.92
C THR A 612 3.60 2.67 -19.48
N GLY A 613 4.32 3.35 -20.39
CA GLY A 613 5.59 4.04 -20.14
C GLY A 613 5.45 5.47 -19.60
N GLN A 614 4.23 6.04 -19.62
CA GLN A 614 3.97 7.41 -19.19
C GLN A 614 4.47 7.70 -17.76
N GLN A 615 4.30 6.75 -16.84
CA GLN A 615 4.71 6.90 -15.45
C GLN A 615 6.24 7.11 -15.33
N LEU A 616 7.03 6.35 -16.09
CA LEU A 616 8.49 6.48 -16.14
C LEU A 616 8.91 7.83 -16.74
N LEU A 617 8.27 8.23 -17.84
CA LEU A 617 8.57 9.50 -18.54
C LEU A 617 8.26 10.73 -17.67
N LEU A 618 7.12 10.72 -16.97
CA LEU A 618 6.75 11.79 -16.05
C LEU A 618 7.69 11.84 -14.84
N GLY A 619 8.09 10.68 -14.30
CA GLY A 619 9.09 10.59 -13.23
C GLY A 619 10.44 11.18 -13.63
N ALA A 620 10.96 10.77 -14.80
CA ALA A 620 12.21 11.27 -15.34
C ALA A 620 12.17 12.79 -15.59
N ARG A 621 11.06 13.30 -16.14
CA ARG A 621 10.85 14.74 -16.32
C ARG A 621 10.85 15.50 -14.99
N ALA A 622 10.14 14.99 -13.99
CA ALA A 622 10.08 15.63 -12.67
C ALA A 622 11.47 15.70 -12.01
N ILE A 623 12.30 14.66 -12.15
CA ILE A 623 13.69 14.68 -11.68
C ILE A 623 14.49 15.74 -12.44
N GLY A 624 14.36 15.79 -13.78
CA GLY A 624 15.01 16.81 -14.62
C GLY A 624 14.64 18.24 -14.20
N ASP A 625 13.36 18.50 -13.98
CA ASP A 625 12.82 19.79 -13.53
C ASP A 625 13.33 20.19 -12.13
N GLY A 626 13.70 19.22 -11.29
CA GLY A 626 14.25 19.47 -9.95
C GLY A 626 15.71 19.96 -9.95
N GLY A 627 16.50 19.64 -10.96
CA GLY A 627 17.92 20.03 -11.03
C GLY A 627 18.72 19.74 -9.75
N TRP A 628 19.70 20.60 -9.44
CA TRP A 628 20.56 20.42 -8.25
C TRP A 628 19.89 20.81 -6.93
N LEU A 629 19.10 21.89 -6.95
CA LEU A 629 18.59 22.56 -5.75
C LEU A 629 17.07 22.51 -5.64
N GLY A 630 16.38 21.67 -6.40
CA GLY A 630 14.92 21.59 -6.44
C GLY A 630 14.34 22.55 -7.46
N ALA A 631 13.07 22.33 -7.80
CA ALA A 631 12.31 23.13 -8.77
C ALA A 631 12.16 24.60 -8.34
N ASP A 632 12.37 24.90 -7.05
CA ASP A 632 12.37 26.26 -6.51
C ASP A 632 13.78 26.88 -6.37
N HIS A 633 14.80 26.12 -6.77
CA HIS A 633 16.23 26.43 -6.65
C HIS A 633 16.71 26.72 -5.22
N TRP A 634 15.98 26.26 -4.19
CA TRP A 634 16.30 26.49 -2.78
C TRP A 634 15.87 25.30 -1.90
N LEU A 635 16.22 24.08 -2.32
CA LEU A 635 15.97 22.82 -1.61
C LEU A 635 14.50 22.66 -1.15
N GLY A 636 13.55 23.21 -1.91
CA GLY A 636 12.12 23.17 -1.59
C GLY A 636 11.65 24.18 -0.54
N LEU A 637 12.52 25.01 0.07
CA LEU A 637 12.11 25.92 1.14
C LEU A 637 11.26 27.10 0.63
N ARG A 638 11.42 27.55 -0.63
CA ARG A 638 10.56 28.61 -1.19
C ARG A 638 9.18 28.07 -1.51
N ALA A 639 9.12 26.86 -2.05
CA ALA A 639 7.89 26.18 -2.41
C ALA A 639 7.22 25.44 -1.24
N LEU A 640 7.83 25.41 -0.05
CA LEU A 640 7.30 24.76 1.15
C LEU A 640 5.85 25.18 1.45
N GLY A 641 4.96 24.19 1.55
CA GLY A 641 3.52 24.39 1.74
C GLY A 641 2.74 24.85 0.50
N GLN A 642 3.41 25.15 -0.61
CA GLN A 642 2.80 25.56 -1.88
C GLN A 642 2.45 24.35 -2.76
N SER A 643 1.78 24.63 -3.88
CA SER A 643 1.44 23.63 -4.91
C SER A 643 2.64 22.76 -5.32
N ALA A 644 2.38 21.48 -5.55
CA ALA A 644 3.35 20.52 -6.07
C ALA A 644 3.37 20.45 -7.61
N GLY A 645 2.61 21.32 -8.28
CA GLY A 645 2.61 21.45 -9.75
C GLY A 645 2.24 20.17 -10.50
N GLY A 646 2.86 19.97 -11.66
CA GLY A 646 2.60 18.81 -12.53
C GLY A 646 3.10 17.47 -11.98
N VAL A 647 3.94 17.46 -10.94
CA VAL A 647 4.55 16.25 -10.37
C VAL A 647 3.50 15.33 -9.74
N VAL A 648 2.41 15.91 -9.22
CA VAL A 648 1.29 15.15 -8.63
C VAL A 648 0.58 14.29 -9.68
N GLN A 649 0.77 14.57 -10.98
CA GLN A 649 0.20 13.78 -12.07
C GLN A 649 0.95 12.48 -12.33
N ILE A 650 2.11 12.25 -11.70
CA ILE A 650 2.81 10.96 -11.79
C ILE A 650 1.93 9.89 -11.11
N PRO A 651 1.52 8.82 -11.82
CA PRO A 651 0.79 7.73 -11.19
C PRO A 651 1.57 7.14 -10.02
N ALA A 652 0.89 6.88 -8.89
CA ALA A 652 1.48 6.35 -7.66
C ALA A 652 2.67 7.18 -7.10
N VAL A 653 2.66 8.50 -7.28
CA VAL A 653 3.70 9.42 -6.77
C VAL A 653 3.89 9.36 -5.25
N GLN A 654 2.82 9.05 -4.50
CA GLN A 654 2.90 8.92 -3.04
C GLN A 654 3.61 7.62 -2.60
N ASP A 655 3.73 6.63 -3.50
CA ASP A 655 4.25 5.30 -3.21
C ASP A 655 5.54 5.04 -4.01
N ASP A 656 5.43 4.51 -5.23
CA ASP A 656 6.56 4.06 -6.05
C ASP A 656 7.44 5.22 -6.51
N PHE A 657 6.84 6.37 -6.83
CA PHE A 657 7.52 7.54 -7.38
C PHE A 657 7.77 8.65 -6.35
N ALA A 658 7.74 8.30 -5.06
CA ALA A 658 8.02 9.24 -3.97
C ALA A 658 9.42 9.86 -4.07
N ALA A 659 10.41 9.11 -4.58
CA ALA A 659 11.76 9.61 -4.80
C ALA A 659 11.81 10.67 -5.92
N SER A 660 11.06 10.48 -7.00
CA SER A 660 10.93 11.46 -8.09
C SER A 660 10.30 12.76 -7.60
N PHE A 661 9.26 12.67 -6.76
CA PHE A 661 8.69 13.85 -6.10
C PHE A 661 9.71 14.55 -5.20
N PHE A 662 10.43 13.79 -4.37
CA PHE A 662 11.43 14.35 -3.47
C PHE A 662 12.58 15.03 -4.21
N LEU A 663 13.07 14.44 -5.32
CA LEU A 663 14.10 15.05 -6.17
C LEU A 663 13.58 16.28 -6.91
N ASN A 664 12.34 16.27 -7.39
CA ASN A 664 11.75 17.47 -7.96
C ASN A 664 11.71 18.60 -6.92
N ARG A 665 11.30 18.28 -5.69
CA ARG A 665 11.09 19.27 -4.64
C ARG A 665 12.39 19.81 -4.06
N HIS A 666 13.34 18.95 -3.72
CA HIS A 666 14.55 19.30 -2.98
C HIS A 666 15.85 19.21 -3.81
N GLY A 667 15.76 18.76 -5.06
CA GLY A 667 16.89 18.62 -5.97
C GLY A 667 17.81 17.46 -5.64
N LEU A 668 18.86 17.32 -6.45
CA LEU A 668 19.90 16.32 -6.27
C LEU A 668 20.60 16.45 -4.90
N VAL A 669 20.85 17.66 -4.40
CA VAL A 669 21.47 17.87 -3.08
C VAL A 669 20.59 17.29 -1.97
N GLY A 670 19.27 17.52 -2.01
CA GLY A 670 18.33 16.88 -1.10
C GLY A 670 18.40 15.36 -1.20
N GLY A 671 18.44 14.81 -2.43
CA GLY A 671 18.62 13.37 -2.68
C GLY A 671 19.89 12.80 -2.07
N LEU A 672 21.04 13.48 -2.21
CA LEU A 672 22.32 13.08 -1.64
C LEU A 672 22.32 13.11 -0.12
N LEU A 673 21.66 14.11 0.50
CA LEU A 673 21.48 14.16 1.94
C LEU A 673 20.60 12.99 2.43
N LEU A 674 19.51 12.68 1.71
CA LEU A 674 18.67 11.53 2.01
C LEU A 674 19.47 10.22 1.92
N TRP A 675 20.27 10.04 0.86
CA TRP A 675 21.19 8.91 0.72
C TRP A 675 22.19 8.82 1.87
N ALA A 676 22.77 9.93 2.31
CA ALA A 676 23.70 9.94 3.43
C ALA A 676 23.04 9.41 4.73
N VAL A 677 21.80 9.82 5.00
CA VAL A 677 21.05 9.32 6.17
C VAL A 677 20.62 7.85 5.99
N GLN A 678 20.20 7.44 4.78
CA GLN A 678 19.89 6.04 4.46
C GLN A 678 21.12 5.13 4.61
N ALA A 679 22.30 5.59 4.16
CA ALA A 679 23.56 4.90 4.36
C ALA A 679 23.94 4.82 5.84
N ALA A 680 23.82 5.93 6.59
CA ALA A 680 24.04 5.94 8.03
C ALA A 680 23.11 4.95 8.76
N PHE A 681 21.87 4.82 8.32
CA PHE A 681 20.92 3.84 8.85
C PHE A 681 21.42 2.39 8.65
N LEU A 682 21.77 2.01 7.42
CA LEU A 682 22.26 0.67 7.10
C LEU A 682 23.59 0.36 7.80
N ILE A 683 24.53 1.31 7.81
CA ILE A 683 25.79 1.22 8.56
C ILE A 683 25.49 1.02 10.04
N GLY A 684 24.54 1.78 10.59
CA GLY A 684 24.08 1.63 11.96
C GLY A 684 23.60 0.21 12.28
N ILE A 685 22.79 -0.39 11.40
CA ILE A 685 22.31 -1.78 11.53
C ILE A 685 23.51 -2.74 11.54
N VAL A 686 24.42 -2.62 10.58
CA VAL A 686 25.61 -3.46 10.47
C VAL A 686 26.48 -3.34 11.72
N LEU A 687 26.71 -2.13 12.22
CA LEU A 687 27.47 -1.90 13.45
C LEU A 687 26.80 -2.55 14.67
N THR A 688 25.48 -2.48 14.78
CA THR A 688 24.74 -3.19 15.84
C THR A 688 24.82 -4.70 15.68
N ALA A 689 24.74 -5.22 14.46
CA ALA A 689 24.88 -6.64 14.16
C ALA A 689 26.28 -7.14 14.53
N VAL A 690 27.34 -6.45 14.12
CA VAL A 690 28.74 -6.81 14.44
C VAL A 690 28.98 -6.83 15.96
N ARG A 691 28.41 -5.87 16.70
CA ARG A 691 28.46 -5.88 18.17
C ARG A 691 27.73 -7.09 18.75
N ALA A 692 26.55 -7.42 18.23
CA ALA A 692 25.81 -8.61 18.65
C ALA A 692 26.59 -9.90 18.38
N TYR A 693 27.22 -10.01 17.20
CA TYR A 693 28.10 -11.13 16.85
C TYR A 693 29.28 -11.26 17.82
N ARG A 694 30.03 -10.17 18.06
CA ARG A 694 31.16 -10.17 19.01
C ARG A 694 30.74 -10.58 20.43
N SER A 695 29.57 -10.10 20.88
CA SER A 695 29.02 -10.50 22.18
C SER A 695 28.65 -11.98 22.21
N GLY A 696 28.11 -12.51 21.11
CA GLY A 696 27.77 -13.93 20.98
C GLY A 696 29.00 -14.84 20.89
N THR A 697 30.09 -14.40 20.29
CA THR A 697 31.35 -15.16 20.22
C THR A 697 32.11 -15.16 21.54
N ALA A 698 32.03 -14.08 22.32
CA ALA A 698 32.66 -13.97 23.63
C ALA A 698 31.88 -14.69 24.74
N ALA A 699 30.61 -15.02 24.50
CA ALA A 699 29.73 -15.66 25.48
C ALA A 699 30.14 -17.13 25.74
N ARG A 700 30.38 -17.46 27.02
CA ARG A 700 30.64 -18.84 27.46
C ARG A 700 29.39 -19.71 27.51
N ASN A 701 28.23 -19.10 27.75
CA ASN A 701 26.95 -19.79 27.86
C ASN A 701 26.29 -19.93 26.48
N PHE A 702 25.88 -21.15 26.12
CA PHE A 702 25.21 -21.44 24.84
C PHE A 702 24.03 -20.50 24.56
N ARG A 703 23.19 -20.23 25.57
CA ARG A 703 22.03 -19.32 25.42
C ARG A 703 22.44 -17.89 25.06
N HIS A 704 23.47 -17.37 25.71
CA HIS A 704 23.96 -16.01 25.44
C HIS A 704 24.63 -15.93 24.07
N ALA A 705 25.39 -16.97 23.70
CA ALA A 705 25.97 -17.10 22.37
C ALA A 705 24.89 -17.15 21.27
N TRP A 706 23.83 -17.94 21.48
CA TRP A 706 22.69 -18.02 20.58
C TRP A 706 21.98 -16.68 20.42
N VAL A 707 21.68 -15.96 21.51
CA VAL A 707 21.03 -14.64 21.45
C VAL A 707 21.87 -13.64 20.64
N GLY A 708 23.18 -13.60 20.84
CA GLY A 708 24.08 -12.73 20.08
C GLY A 708 24.09 -13.04 18.59
N ARG A 709 24.11 -14.33 18.23
CA ARG A 709 24.06 -14.81 16.82
C ARG A 709 22.70 -14.56 16.18
N PHE A 710 21.62 -14.81 16.90
CA PHE A 710 20.26 -14.55 16.45
C PHE A 710 20.09 -13.06 16.11
N ARG A 711 20.51 -12.17 17.01
CA ARG A 711 20.50 -10.71 16.78
C ARG A 711 21.34 -10.32 15.58
N TYR A 712 22.53 -10.89 15.42
CA TYR A 712 23.38 -10.65 14.25
C TYR A 712 22.64 -11.00 12.94
N PHE A 713 22.13 -12.21 12.81
CA PHE A 713 21.45 -12.63 11.58
C PHE A 713 20.13 -11.89 11.35
N ALA A 714 19.33 -11.65 12.40
CA ALA A 714 18.08 -10.92 12.27
C ALA A 714 18.30 -9.45 11.83
N LEU A 715 19.33 -8.78 12.37
CA LEU A 715 19.72 -7.43 11.96
C LEU A 715 20.25 -7.40 10.52
N CYS A 716 21.11 -8.35 10.14
CA CYS A 716 21.60 -8.45 8.77
C CYS A 716 20.45 -8.71 7.78
N GLY A 717 19.48 -9.55 8.13
CA GLY A 717 18.34 -9.86 7.27
C GLY A 717 17.39 -8.67 7.13
N GLY A 718 17.06 -7.99 8.23
CA GLY A 718 16.28 -6.76 8.21
C GLY A 718 16.98 -5.65 7.41
N GLY A 719 18.28 -5.48 7.60
CA GLY A 719 19.11 -4.53 6.83
C GLY A 719 19.17 -4.88 5.34
N ALA A 720 19.25 -6.17 4.98
CA ALA A 720 19.24 -6.61 3.58
C ALA A 720 17.90 -6.33 2.89
N PHE A 721 16.77 -6.51 3.59
CA PHE A 721 15.47 -6.12 3.05
C PHE A 721 15.35 -4.61 2.85
N VAL A 722 15.78 -3.79 3.83
CA VAL A 722 15.77 -2.32 3.67
C VAL A 722 16.66 -1.91 2.49
N LEU A 723 17.86 -2.48 2.36
CA LEU A 723 18.75 -2.24 1.22
C LEU A 723 18.06 -2.61 -0.09
N ALA A 724 17.38 -3.74 -0.15
CA ALA A 724 16.65 -4.18 -1.33
C ALA A 724 15.53 -3.19 -1.71
N HIS A 725 14.77 -2.68 -0.73
CA HIS A 725 13.77 -1.62 -0.96
C HIS A 725 14.41 -0.32 -1.48
N PHE A 726 15.56 0.10 -0.91
CA PHE A 726 16.27 1.27 -1.42
C PHE A 726 16.76 1.07 -2.85
N LEU A 727 17.36 -0.08 -3.16
CA LEU A 727 17.85 -0.40 -4.51
C LEU A 727 16.72 -0.44 -5.53
N LEU A 728 15.60 -1.08 -5.21
CA LEU A 728 14.46 -1.16 -6.11
C LEU A 728 13.78 0.21 -6.29
N SER A 729 13.51 0.94 -5.21
CA SER A 729 12.83 2.22 -5.31
C SER A 729 13.67 3.27 -6.03
N TRP A 730 14.94 3.45 -5.66
CA TRP A 730 15.84 4.35 -6.38
C TRP A 730 16.07 3.88 -7.81
N GLY A 731 16.21 2.56 -8.03
CA GLY A 731 16.40 2.02 -9.36
C GLY A 731 15.19 2.26 -10.28
N THR A 732 13.96 2.12 -9.78
CA THR A 732 12.74 2.48 -10.53
C THR A 732 12.71 3.97 -10.87
N ASN A 733 12.95 4.85 -9.89
CA ASN A 733 12.87 6.30 -10.08
C ASN A 733 13.97 6.83 -11.02
N LEU A 734 15.16 6.25 -10.98
CA LEU A 734 16.28 6.58 -11.86
C LEU A 734 16.26 5.81 -13.20
N ALA A 735 15.18 5.07 -13.47
CA ALA A 735 15.03 4.22 -14.66
C ALA A 735 16.14 3.17 -14.86
N ILE A 736 16.79 2.72 -13.77
CA ILE A 736 17.75 1.61 -13.72
C ILE A 736 17.04 0.26 -13.70
N PHE A 737 15.86 0.18 -13.08
CA PHE A 737 15.03 -1.03 -13.05
C PHE A 737 13.64 -0.74 -13.64
N PRO A 738 12.91 -1.76 -14.11
CA PRO A 738 11.52 -1.59 -14.50
C PRO A 738 10.67 -1.10 -13.33
N ILE A 739 9.46 -0.62 -13.62
CA ILE A 739 8.52 -0.22 -12.59
C ILE A 739 8.13 -1.46 -11.78
N MET A 740 8.60 -1.47 -10.54
CA MET A 740 8.41 -2.50 -9.53
C MET A 740 7.66 -1.83 -8.38
N GLY A 741 6.44 -2.27 -8.09
CA GLY A 741 5.49 -1.61 -7.17
C GLY A 741 5.88 -1.71 -5.70
N GLN A 742 7.07 -1.21 -5.35
CA GLN A 742 7.66 -1.33 -4.03
C GLN A 742 7.83 0.05 -3.38
N PRO A 743 7.23 0.26 -2.19
CA PRO A 743 7.31 1.54 -1.50
C PRO A 743 8.75 1.86 -1.11
N MET A 744 9.09 3.14 -1.21
CA MET A 744 10.36 3.65 -0.70
C MET A 744 10.37 3.69 0.82
N SER A 745 11.15 2.82 1.46
CA SER A 745 11.28 2.80 2.92
C SER A 745 11.60 4.19 3.48
N PHE A 746 10.84 4.59 4.50
CA PHE A 746 10.88 5.88 5.18
C PHE A 746 10.42 7.12 4.41
N LEU A 747 10.19 7.07 3.10
CA LEU A 747 9.75 8.24 2.33
C LEU A 747 8.29 8.13 1.91
N SER A 748 7.89 6.97 1.39
CA SER A 748 6.59 6.78 0.75
C SER A 748 5.44 6.51 1.72
N ALA A 749 4.20 6.61 1.24
CA ALA A 749 2.97 6.42 2.01
C ALA A 749 2.59 4.94 2.26
N GLY A 750 3.60 4.07 2.47
CA GLY A 750 3.43 2.64 2.72
C GLY A 750 3.07 2.30 4.17
N GLY A 751 1.82 2.55 4.58
CA GLY A 751 1.38 2.36 5.98
C GLY A 751 1.64 0.97 6.57
N SER A 752 1.40 -0.10 5.80
CA SER A 752 1.71 -1.48 6.23
C SER A 752 3.21 -1.73 6.35
N HIS A 753 4.01 -1.22 5.42
CA HIS A 753 5.47 -1.32 5.47
C HIS A 753 6.05 -0.59 6.69
N LEU A 754 5.52 0.60 7.01
CA LEU A 754 5.90 1.34 8.21
C LEU A 754 5.59 0.55 9.50
N LEU A 755 4.34 0.09 9.66
CA LEU A 755 3.88 -0.54 10.89
C LEU A 755 4.41 -1.97 11.08
N PHE A 756 4.40 -2.79 10.02
CA PHE A 756 4.72 -4.21 10.10
C PHE A 756 6.16 -4.54 9.72
N PHE A 757 6.97 -3.59 9.28
CA PHE A 757 8.38 -3.86 8.94
C PHE A 757 9.36 -2.84 9.55
N LEU A 758 9.22 -1.54 9.25
CA LEU A 758 10.19 -0.52 9.69
C LEU A 758 10.19 -0.29 11.21
N CYS A 759 9.02 -0.04 11.81
CA CYS A 759 8.89 0.17 13.26
C CYS A 759 9.38 -1.05 14.09
N PRO A 760 9.01 -2.31 13.75
CA PRO A 760 9.56 -3.50 14.39
C PRO A 760 11.08 -3.63 14.22
N LEU A 761 11.64 -3.37 13.03
CA LEU A 761 13.08 -3.43 12.79
C LEU A 761 13.83 -2.38 13.63
N LEU A 762 13.33 -1.14 13.69
CA LEU A 762 13.88 -0.10 14.54
C LEU A 762 13.82 -0.48 16.03
N THR A 763 12.73 -1.10 16.45
CA THR A 763 12.54 -1.58 17.82
C THR A 763 13.58 -2.65 18.13
N PHE A 764 13.77 -3.60 17.22
CA PHE A 764 14.75 -4.66 17.36
C PHE A 764 16.19 -4.13 17.38
N CYS A 765 16.51 -3.10 16.58
CA CYS A 765 17.79 -2.39 16.64
C CYS A 765 18.02 -1.72 18.01
N ALA A 766 16.97 -1.09 18.57
CA ALA A 766 17.04 -0.44 19.88
C ALA A 766 17.27 -1.46 21.01
N ILE A 767 16.55 -2.59 20.99
CA ILE A 767 16.66 -3.68 21.98
C ILE A 767 18.01 -4.41 21.87
N SER A 768 18.55 -4.52 20.66
CA SER A 768 19.82 -5.23 20.40
C SER A 768 21.05 -4.42 20.78
N ALA A 769 20.91 -3.13 21.05
CA ALA A 769 21.99 -2.28 21.53
C ALA A 769 22.28 -2.58 23.02
N PRO A 770 23.51 -2.97 23.40
CA PRO A 770 23.83 -3.22 24.80
C PRO A 770 23.67 -1.95 25.63
N SER A 771 23.00 -2.06 26.80
CA SER A 771 22.94 -1.00 27.80
C SER A 771 24.33 -0.78 28.40
N THR A 772 24.71 0.48 28.61
CA THR A 772 25.98 0.86 29.23
C THR A 772 25.99 0.70 30.75
N GLU A 773 24.90 0.22 31.36
CA GLU A 773 24.76 0.05 32.81
C GLU A 773 25.37 -1.28 33.33
N GLY A 774 26.47 -1.74 32.73
CA GLY A 774 27.09 -3.02 33.05
C GLY A 774 28.57 -3.11 32.71
N VAL A 775 29.31 -2.02 32.94
CA VAL A 775 30.76 -2.01 33.18
C VAL A 775 31.01 -1.21 34.44
#